data_AF-A0A5N5SKS7-F1
#
_entry.id   AF-A0A5N5SKS7-F1
#
_cell.length_a   1.000
_cell.length_b   1.000
_cell.length_c   1.000
_cell.angle_alpha   90.00
_cell.angle_beta   90.00
_cell.angle_gamma   90.00
#
_symmetry.space_group_name_H-M   'P 1'
#
loop_
_entity.id
_entity.type
_entity.pdbx_description
1 polymer ?
#
loop_
_entity_poly.entity_id
_entity_poly.type
_entity_poly.pdbx_seq_one_letter_code
_entity_poly.pdbx_strand_id
1 'polypeptide(L)'
;MAYLKMARKFRHCSSFWKYGIVLILILTSALVFLIRNKQNSDKILSNSETCEVTSEQKVHLFNLLKQVIAILNKLDVIYFLCYTSLWGAVQESGPLPWDRNADLCILNTNLVTYDEASIHRIFQRQNLSLQYRSSEGEYIIKNANSNGENSHVKLTVFEADGRLNRMYRRVGWKRRLLPPDCDAHPDLQCFPAHLVGTPLPVKTFGPLSIPGPTEDMDFLKIQYPDTWWKPINPISKPVVETIKNSKELKCLNLEANTLGVEAAKVIGDALSFHPEFEIAHWKDLFTGRLKTEIPEALKHLFSGIVRAKARLKALDLSDNALGPIGVEGMVDFLKSESCYSLQELRLNNNGLGINGGTMLAEALIELSKKAEAAGTPLKLKGANAMAKELPKMKNLEVINLGDCLLKTKGAIAIAEALSNLTLLKEVYMDSNEIQPDGGIAIVEAVATNPNISHLMLDGNCFGEEGAEEIVNMLKDFNKEDILGSLDDIEEPDDEEDDENEHREEASDDEDEEDEVDVEEIEGPQIGISPLKRDSTKDLVKPVKCTPAEFLEAPSAGRLLGLSGGILSSFLQEAKKRAENPNRDVDFGDAHSPEALIEEYIRLFVTVATFSTCNIKSVVDIVEELTRGLMKEALKVAQDNSLSSVVTNCILVHFGLVKSESKAFKISWDLRGCMVALTKQIPKPYFPHETKSTLQFFFSRPNLPVDKFKEKQELLAALFRS
;
A
#
# COMPACT_ATOMS: atom_id res chain seq x y z
N MET A 1 68.33 -18.28 41.22
CA MET A 1 66.95 -18.80 41.19
C MET A 1 65.85 -17.80 41.58
N ALA A 2 66.14 -16.61 42.10
CA ALA A 2 65.11 -15.62 42.49
C ALA A 2 64.56 -14.77 41.32
N TYR A 3 65.38 -14.41 40.33
CA TYR A 3 64.95 -13.61 39.17
C TYR A 3 63.97 -14.32 38.21
N LEU A 4 64.12 -15.64 38.04
CA LEU A 4 63.25 -16.45 37.18
C LEU A 4 61.87 -16.75 37.78
N LYS A 5 61.70 -16.62 39.11
CA LYS A 5 60.39 -16.73 39.76
C LYS A 5 59.59 -15.42 39.69
N MET A 6 60.24 -14.26 39.58
CA MET A 6 59.56 -12.96 39.43
C MET A 6 59.01 -12.75 38.01
N ALA A 7 59.74 -13.19 36.98
CA ALA A 7 59.32 -13.08 35.58
C ALA A 7 58.11 -13.96 35.21
N ARG A 8 57.88 -15.08 35.93
CA ARG A 8 56.69 -15.92 35.73
C ARG A 8 55.41 -15.35 36.38
N LYS A 9 55.54 -14.49 37.41
CA LYS A 9 54.38 -13.82 38.03
C LYS A 9 53.88 -12.62 37.21
N PHE A 10 54.75 -11.97 36.43
CA PHE A 10 54.36 -10.85 35.56
C PHE A 10 53.70 -11.27 34.24
N ARG A 11 53.94 -12.50 33.74
CA ARG A 11 53.30 -12.99 32.50
C ARG A 11 51.81 -13.31 32.65
N HIS A 12 51.34 -13.65 33.85
CA HIS A 12 49.90 -13.82 34.13
C HIS A 12 49.16 -12.51 34.44
N CYS A 13 49.86 -11.39 34.63
CA CYS A 13 49.22 -10.10 34.87
C CYS A 13 48.93 -9.32 33.56
N SER A 14 49.56 -9.68 32.44
CA SER A 14 49.39 -8.97 31.16
C SER A 14 48.12 -9.35 30.38
N SER A 15 47.56 -10.55 30.58
CA SER A 15 46.28 -10.89 29.94
C SER A 15 45.10 -10.27 30.70
N PHE A 16 45.15 -10.27 32.04
CA PHE A 16 44.14 -9.62 32.87
C PHE A 16 44.01 -8.12 32.61
N TRP A 17 45.13 -7.42 32.37
CA TRP A 17 45.11 -6.01 31.96
C TRP A 17 44.56 -5.81 30.55
N LYS A 18 44.82 -6.72 29.60
CA LYS A 18 44.25 -6.63 28.25
C LYS A 18 42.73 -6.86 28.24
N TYR A 19 42.25 -7.86 28.98
CA TYR A 19 40.80 -8.08 29.13
C TYR A 19 40.13 -6.99 29.96
N GLY A 20 40.81 -6.46 30.99
CA GLY A 20 40.33 -5.32 31.77
C GLY A 20 40.20 -4.04 30.95
N ILE A 21 41.18 -3.72 30.09
CA ILE A 21 41.12 -2.55 29.20
C ILE A 21 40.01 -2.72 28.15
N VAL A 22 39.86 -3.91 27.57
CA VAL A 22 38.77 -4.19 26.61
C VAL A 22 37.40 -4.11 27.29
N LEU A 23 37.26 -4.65 28.50
CA LEU A 23 36.01 -4.57 29.27
C LEU A 23 35.70 -3.12 29.67
N ILE A 24 36.70 -2.33 30.07
CA ILE A 24 36.52 -0.90 30.35
C ILE A 24 36.11 -0.14 29.09
N LEU A 25 36.68 -0.45 27.92
CA LEU A 25 36.29 0.14 26.64
C LEU A 25 34.86 -0.23 26.24
N ILE A 26 34.43 -1.48 26.48
CA ILE A 26 33.06 -1.93 26.24
C ILE A 26 32.07 -1.29 27.23
N LEU A 27 32.43 -1.21 28.51
CA LEU A 27 31.57 -0.59 29.52
C LEU A 27 31.48 0.93 29.33
N THR A 28 32.56 1.58 28.92
CA THR A 28 32.53 3.02 28.60
C THR A 28 31.78 3.30 27.31
N SER A 29 31.89 2.46 26.27
CA SER A 29 31.09 2.61 25.06
C SER A 29 29.60 2.35 25.33
N ALA A 30 29.27 1.34 26.14
CA ALA A 30 27.90 1.06 26.60
C ALA A 30 27.35 2.20 27.47
N LEU A 31 28.16 2.76 28.38
CA LEU A 31 27.76 3.90 29.19
C LEU A 31 27.57 5.17 28.36
N VAL A 32 28.45 5.43 27.38
CA VAL A 32 28.30 6.54 26.42
C VAL A 32 27.06 6.34 25.55
N PHE A 33 26.77 5.10 25.14
CA PHE A 33 25.55 4.75 24.41
C PHE A 33 24.31 4.99 25.27
N LEU A 34 24.30 4.54 26.54
CA LEU A 34 23.20 4.75 27.47
C LEU A 34 23.01 6.23 27.84
N ILE A 35 24.09 6.99 28.03
CA ILE A 35 24.03 8.44 28.25
C ILE A 35 23.51 9.15 27.00
N ARG A 36 23.94 8.74 25.80
CA ARG A 36 23.38 9.26 24.53
C ARG A 36 21.90 8.93 24.37
N ASN A 37 21.49 7.71 24.71
CA ASN A 37 20.10 7.29 24.62
C ASN A 37 19.24 8.04 25.65
N LYS A 38 19.76 8.25 26.86
CA LYS A 38 19.10 9.08 27.88
C LYS A 38 19.03 10.55 27.45
N GLN A 39 20.11 11.12 26.91
CA GLN A 39 20.10 12.49 26.38
C GLN A 39 19.17 12.66 25.16
N ASN A 40 19.03 11.64 24.32
CA ASN A 40 18.05 11.63 23.22
C ASN A 40 16.62 11.48 23.75
N SER A 41 16.40 10.65 24.77
CA SER A 41 15.09 10.48 25.44
C SER A 41 14.65 11.75 26.17
N ASP A 42 15.57 12.44 26.86
CA ASP A 42 15.33 13.71 27.55
C ASP A 42 15.13 14.89 26.54
N LYS A 43 15.69 14.78 25.33
CA LYS A 43 15.43 15.72 24.22
C LYS A 43 14.05 15.56 23.59
N ILE A 44 13.51 14.34 23.60
CA ILE A 44 12.17 14.04 23.09
C ILE A 44 11.08 14.53 24.06
N LEU A 45 11.41 14.72 25.34
CA LEU A 45 10.47 15.14 26.39
C LEU A 45 10.47 16.65 26.73
N SER A 46 11.27 17.49 26.05
CA SER A 46 11.42 18.92 26.42
C SER A 46 11.18 19.96 25.33
N ASN A 47 10.83 19.58 24.09
CA ASN A 47 10.50 20.56 23.06
C ASN A 47 8.99 20.70 22.89
N SER A 48 8.40 21.67 23.59
CA SER A 48 7.06 22.23 23.33
C SER A 48 7.07 23.25 22.18
N GLU A 49 7.84 22.98 21.11
CA GLU A 49 7.90 23.87 19.96
C GLU A 49 7.00 23.32 18.85
N THR A 50 6.08 24.16 18.36
CA THR A 50 5.16 23.87 17.26
C THR A 50 5.92 23.39 16.02
N CYS A 51 5.39 22.35 15.37
CA CYS A 51 5.99 21.77 14.16
C CYS A 51 5.82 22.66 12.91
N GLU A 52 4.98 23.70 12.97
CA GLU A 52 4.80 24.63 11.84
C GLU A 52 5.82 25.79 11.87
N VAL A 53 6.54 25.98 10.76
CA VAL A 53 7.44 27.11 10.57
C VAL A 53 6.62 28.34 10.19
N THR A 54 6.68 29.39 11.01
CA THR A 54 5.96 30.65 10.77
C THR A 54 6.38 31.31 9.45
N SER A 55 5.50 32.12 8.84
CA SER A 55 5.80 32.85 7.61
C SER A 55 7.05 33.74 7.75
N GLU A 56 7.26 34.34 8.92
CA GLU A 56 8.46 35.14 9.24
C GLU A 56 9.73 34.29 9.23
N GLN A 57 9.70 33.10 9.84
CA GLN A 57 10.84 32.16 9.83
C GLN A 57 11.14 31.65 8.42
N LYS A 58 10.13 31.43 7.57
CA LYS A 58 10.32 31.06 6.15
C LYS A 58 11.04 32.18 5.40
N VAL A 59 10.61 33.44 5.58
CA VAL A 59 11.29 34.60 4.97
C VAL A 59 12.74 34.70 5.42
N HIS A 60 13.01 34.50 6.71
CA HIS A 60 14.37 34.48 7.22
C HIS A 60 15.23 33.37 6.63
N LEU A 61 14.70 32.14 6.52
CA LEU A 61 15.37 31.01 5.89
C LEU A 61 15.72 31.31 4.43
N PHE A 62 14.78 31.85 3.65
CA PHE A 62 15.04 32.20 2.24
C PHE A 62 16.05 33.34 2.10
N ASN A 63 16.02 34.33 2.98
CA ASN A 63 17.01 35.42 2.99
C ASN A 63 18.42 34.89 3.31
N LEU A 64 18.53 33.99 4.29
CA LEU A 64 19.79 33.32 4.63
C LEU A 64 20.29 32.47 3.46
N LEU A 65 19.42 31.63 2.88
CA LEU A 65 19.75 30.76 1.75
C LEU A 65 20.22 31.56 0.53
N LYS A 66 19.56 32.68 0.22
CA LYS A 66 19.96 33.60 -0.85
C LYS A 66 21.37 34.17 -0.63
N GLN A 67 21.73 34.55 0.60
CA GLN A 67 23.08 35.03 0.92
C GLN A 67 24.13 33.92 0.77
N VAL A 68 23.82 32.71 1.25
CA VAL A 68 24.72 31.55 1.12
C VAL A 68 24.97 31.21 -0.34
N ILE A 69 23.93 31.15 -1.17
CA ILE A 69 24.03 30.91 -2.61
C ILE A 69 24.91 31.96 -3.29
N ALA A 70 24.75 33.24 -2.95
CA ALA A 70 25.57 34.31 -3.51
C ALA A 70 27.07 34.14 -3.16
N ILE A 71 27.39 33.62 -1.98
CA ILE A 71 28.77 33.28 -1.58
C ILE A 71 29.27 32.07 -2.36
N LEU A 72 28.49 31.00 -2.47
CA LEU A 72 28.87 29.79 -3.21
C LEU A 72 29.16 30.08 -4.69
N ASN A 73 28.35 30.93 -5.31
CA ASN A 73 28.60 31.41 -6.67
C ASN A 73 29.91 32.21 -6.79
N LYS A 74 30.26 33.03 -5.80
CA LYS A 74 31.54 33.78 -5.78
C LYS A 74 32.75 32.88 -5.56
N LEU A 75 32.57 31.78 -4.84
CA LEU A 75 33.61 30.79 -4.61
C LEU A 75 33.80 29.82 -5.79
N ASP A 76 32.93 29.90 -6.80
CA ASP A 76 32.89 29.00 -7.95
C ASP A 76 32.77 27.52 -7.54
N VAL A 77 31.92 27.23 -6.56
CA VAL A 77 31.68 25.87 -6.06
C VAL A 77 30.39 25.34 -6.69
N ILE A 78 30.41 24.09 -7.15
CA ILE A 78 29.20 23.41 -7.63
C ILE A 78 28.35 23.00 -6.42
N TYR A 79 27.10 23.45 -6.37
CA TYR A 79 26.12 23.12 -5.34
C TYR A 79 24.77 22.74 -5.95
N PHE A 80 24.00 21.95 -5.21
CA PHE A 80 22.65 21.53 -5.61
C PHE A 80 21.80 21.14 -4.39
N LEU A 81 20.47 21.12 -4.56
CA LEU A 81 19.51 20.67 -3.55
C LEU A 81 19.69 19.19 -3.24
N CYS A 82 19.61 18.82 -1.97
CA CYS A 82 19.66 17.42 -1.56
C CYS A 82 18.88 17.17 -0.26
N TYR A 83 18.71 15.90 0.12
CA TYR A 83 17.98 15.45 1.31
C TYR A 83 16.56 16.03 1.38
N THR A 84 16.12 16.52 2.54
CA THR A 84 14.74 16.99 2.73
C THR A 84 14.41 18.22 1.88
N SER A 85 15.41 19.05 1.54
CA SER A 85 15.20 20.20 0.66
C SER A 85 15.00 19.81 -0.80
N LEU A 86 15.68 18.76 -1.28
CA LEU A 86 15.35 18.18 -2.59
C LEU A 86 13.96 17.54 -2.57
N TRP A 87 13.64 16.82 -1.49
CA TRP A 87 12.32 16.22 -1.29
C TRP A 87 11.20 17.26 -1.35
N GLY A 88 11.33 18.35 -0.58
CA GLY A 88 10.37 19.44 -0.58
C GLY A 88 10.32 20.18 -1.92
N ALA A 89 11.45 20.34 -2.63
CA ALA A 89 11.44 20.94 -3.96
C ALA A 89 10.63 20.10 -4.97
N VAL A 90 10.73 18.77 -4.87
CA VAL A 90 10.00 17.84 -5.73
C VAL A 90 8.51 17.78 -5.39
N GLN A 91 8.14 17.80 -4.10
CA GLN A 91 6.75 17.62 -3.67
C GLN A 91 5.97 18.93 -3.50
N GLU A 92 6.58 19.93 -2.88
CA GLU A 92 5.92 21.16 -2.41
C GLU A 92 6.43 22.40 -3.14
N SER A 93 7.34 22.24 -4.12
CA SER A 93 8.07 23.35 -4.76
C SER A 93 8.75 24.29 -3.76
N GLY A 94 9.18 23.78 -2.60
CA GLY A 94 9.71 24.58 -1.48
C GLY A 94 10.20 23.72 -0.31
N PRO A 95 10.64 24.29 0.83
CA PRO A 95 10.98 23.50 2.02
C PRO A 95 9.73 22.80 2.56
N LEU A 96 9.91 21.65 3.20
CA LEU A 96 8.81 20.96 3.88
C LEU A 96 8.20 21.87 4.97
N PRO A 97 6.90 21.75 5.30
CA PRO A 97 6.21 22.66 6.23
C PRO A 97 6.87 22.86 7.62
N TRP A 98 7.63 21.86 8.09
CA TRP A 98 8.36 21.87 9.38
C TRP A 98 9.87 22.12 9.23
N ASP A 99 10.39 22.22 8.01
CA ASP A 99 11.82 22.41 7.76
C ASP A 99 12.23 23.85 8.11
N ARG A 100 13.05 23.96 9.17
CA ARG A 100 13.69 25.22 9.58
C ARG A 100 15.06 25.41 8.91
N ASN A 101 15.45 24.48 8.04
CA ASN A 101 16.74 24.49 7.36
C ASN A 101 16.58 24.28 5.86
N ALA A 102 17.65 24.62 5.14
CA ALA A 102 17.82 24.25 3.75
C ALA A 102 19.10 23.41 3.62
N ASP A 103 18.97 22.26 2.98
CA ASP A 103 20.03 21.29 2.74
C ASP A 103 20.55 21.43 1.30
N LEU A 104 21.82 21.80 1.19
CA LEU A 104 22.56 21.82 -0.07
C LEU A 104 23.71 20.82 -0.01
N CYS A 105 24.00 20.20 -1.14
CA CYS A 105 25.17 19.38 -1.35
C CYS A 105 26.16 20.16 -2.20
N ILE A 106 27.46 20.10 -1.86
CA ILE A 106 28.53 20.80 -2.58
C ILE A 106 29.63 19.84 -3.01
N LEU A 107 30.17 20.06 -4.20
CA LEU A 107 31.29 19.27 -4.72
C LEU A 107 32.62 19.93 -4.34
N ASN A 108 33.52 19.13 -3.78
CA ASN A 108 34.80 19.56 -3.22
C ASN A 108 35.88 19.86 -4.29
N THR A 109 35.50 20.11 -5.54
CA THR A 109 36.42 20.31 -6.67
C THR A 109 37.23 21.59 -6.51
N ASN A 110 36.55 22.73 -6.41
CA ASN A 110 37.19 24.04 -6.24
C ASN A 110 37.34 24.42 -4.76
N LEU A 111 36.54 23.82 -3.87
CA LEU A 111 36.58 24.12 -2.44
C LEU A 111 37.93 23.77 -1.78
N VAL A 112 38.61 22.70 -2.25
CA VAL A 112 39.97 22.30 -1.77
C VAL A 112 41.02 23.40 -1.98
N THR A 113 40.82 24.32 -2.92
CA THR A 113 41.78 25.41 -3.19
C THR A 113 41.77 26.51 -2.13
N TYR A 114 40.75 26.55 -1.29
CA TYR A 114 40.62 27.52 -0.20
C TYR A 114 40.98 26.87 1.14
N ASP A 115 41.76 27.59 1.96
CA ASP A 115 41.94 27.18 3.35
C ASP A 115 40.67 27.50 4.18
N GLU A 116 40.42 26.68 5.20
CA GLU A 116 39.22 26.78 6.04
C GLU A 116 39.10 28.16 6.70
N ALA A 117 40.21 28.79 7.10
CA ALA A 117 40.18 30.12 7.72
C ALA A 117 39.75 31.21 6.71
N SER A 118 40.14 31.10 5.45
CA SER A 118 39.67 31.98 4.38
C SER A 118 38.16 31.82 4.13
N ILE A 119 37.64 30.58 4.09
CA ILE A 119 36.19 30.34 3.97
C ILE A 119 35.44 30.97 5.14
N HIS A 120 35.90 30.72 6.39
CA HIS A 120 35.31 31.34 7.57
C HIS A 120 35.27 32.87 7.50
N ARG A 121 36.36 33.51 7.05
CA ARG A 121 36.42 34.98 6.91
C ARG A 121 35.42 35.50 5.87
N ILE A 122 35.17 34.77 4.78
CA ILE A 122 34.21 35.17 3.74
C ILE A 122 32.79 35.20 4.30
N PHE A 123 32.39 34.16 5.04
CA PHE A 123 31.07 34.09 5.68
C PHE A 123 30.93 35.13 6.80
N GLN A 124 31.97 35.31 7.65
CA GLN A 124 31.96 36.32 8.70
C GLN A 124 31.83 37.76 8.17
N ARG A 125 32.44 38.08 7.02
CA ARG A 125 32.27 39.39 6.36
C ARG A 125 30.84 39.66 5.91
N GLN A 126 30.02 38.63 5.74
CA GLN A 126 28.59 38.74 5.44
C GLN A 126 27.73 38.59 6.71
N ASN A 127 28.33 38.70 7.91
CA ASN A 127 27.66 38.55 9.19
C ASN A 127 27.03 37.16 9.40
N LEU A 128 27.61 36.13 8.79
CA LEU A 128 27.19 34.74 8.93
C LEU A 128 28.19 33.98 9.82
N SER A 129 27.66 33.20 10.76
CA SER A 129 28.44 32.20 11.49
C SER A 129 28.53 30.92 10.66
N LEU A 130 29.73 30.37 10.56
CA LEU A 130 30.02 29.12 9.87
C LEU A 130 30.58 28.13 10.91
N GLN A 131 30.01 26.93 10.99
CA GLN A 131 30.51 25.86 11.85
C GLN A 131 30.75 24.60 11.02
N TYR A 132 32.00 24.13 10.97
CA TYR A 132 32.33 22.88 10.30
C TYR A 132 32.27 21.68 11.25
N ARG A 133 31.52 20.65 10.86
CA ARG A 133 31.45 19.34 11.53
C ARG A 133 32.33 18.35 10.80
N SER A 134 33.60 18.29 11.21
CA SER A 134 34.62 17.45 10.55
C SER A 134 34.34 15.95 10.56
N SER A 135 33.52 15.44 11.49
CA SER A 135 33.09 14.04 11.50
C SER A 135 32.15 13.68 10.37
N GLU A 136 31.32 14.64 9.98
CA GLU A 136 30.22 14.49 9.04
C GLU A 136 30.53 15.13 7.68
N GLY A 137 31.58 15.96 7.58
CA GLY A 137 31.86 16.70 6.35
C GLY A 137 30.78 17.73 6.03
N GLU A 138 30.23 18.39 7.06
CA GLU A 138 29.10 19.32 6.93
C GLU A 138 29.47 20.71 7.45
N TYR A 139 29.06 21.76 6.74
CA TYR A 139 29.02 23.11 7.26
C TYR A 139 27.61 23.49 7.69
N ILE A 140 27.47 24.10 8.86
CA ILE A 140 26.22 24.69 9.34
C ILE A 140 26.40 26.20 9.35
N ILE A 141 25.51 26.90 8.65
CA ILE A 141 25.55 28.34 8.48
C ILE A 141 24.32 28.95 9.15
N LYS A 142 24.56 29.97 9.97
CA LYS A 142 23.51 30.74 10.66
C LYS A 142 23.82 32.22 10.61
N ASN A 143 22.82 33.07 10.80
CA ASN A 143 23.04 34.50 11.01
C ASN A 143 23.77 34.72 12.36
N ALA A 144 24.82 35.55 12.38
CA ALA A 144 25.67 35.71 13.56
C ALA A 144 25.01 36.51 14.70
N ASN A 145 24.03 37.36 14.37
CA ASN A 145 23.42 38.31 15.31
C ASN A 145 21.98 37.97 15.72
N SER A 146 21.45 36.82 15.31
CA SER A 146 20.06 36.47 15.60
C SER A 146 19.93 35.74 16.95
N ASN A 147 19.59 36.48 17.99
CA ASN A 147 19.21 35.91 19.28
C ASN A 147 17.80 35.32 19.16
N GLY A 148 17.70 33.99 19.03
CA GLY A 148 16.43 33.24 19.03
C GLY A 148 15.95 32.71 17.67
N GLU A 149 16.67 32.98 16.58
CA GLU A 149 16.34 32.44 15.25
C GLU A 149 17.00 31.06 15.06
N ASN A 150 16.18 30.03 14.84
CA ASN A 150 16.67 28.65 14.66
C ASN A 150 16.93 28.26 13.20
N SER A 151 16.73 29.19 12.25
CA SER A 151 16.92 28.93 10.82
C SER A 151 18.40 28.76 10.47
N HIS A 152 18.70 27.76 9.63
CA HIS A 152 20.09 27.49 9.24
C HIS A 152 20.20 26.84 7.86
N VAL A 153 21.34 27.04 7.19
CA VAL A 153 21.65 26.36 5.93
C VAL A 153 22.73 25.32 6.19
N LYS A 154 22.54 24.12 5.68
CA LYS A 154 23.45 23.00 5.83
C LYS A 154 24.09 22.68 4.48
N LEU A 155 25.42 22.68 4.44
CA LEU A 155 26.19 22.28 3.25
C LEU A 155 26.87 20.94 3.52
N THR A 156 26.49 19.91 2.78
CA THR A 156 27.10 18.58 2.87
C THR A 156 28.13 18.42 1.74
N VAL A 157 29.38 18.10 2.10
CA VAL A 157 30.50 18.12 1.15
C VAL A 157 30.77 16.72 0.59
N PHE A 158 30.91 16.65 -0.74
CA PHE A 158 31.22 15.43 -1.48
C PHE A 158 32.49 15.59 -2.31
N GLU A 159 33.33 14.56 -2.37
CA GLU A 159 34.53 14.52 -3.19
C GLU A 159 34.42 13.41 -4.24
N ALA A 160 35.06 13.61 -5.40
CA ALA A 160 35.15 12.57 -6.41
C ALA A 160 36.04 11.42 -5.89
N ASP A 161 35.60 10.17 -6.07
CA ASP A 161 36.42 9.03 -5.69
C ASP A 161 37.54 8.81 -6.73
N GLY A 162 38.80 9.04 -6.32
CA GLY A 162 39.96 8.89 -7.20
C GLY A 162 40.28 7.45 -7.63
N ARG A 163 39.62 6.42 -7.05
CA ARG A 163 39.80 5.02 -7.43
C ARG A 163 38.74 4.53 -8.42
N LEU A 164 37.52 5.07 -8.30
CA LEU A 164 36.36 4.74 -9.12
C LEU A 164 35.92 6.02 -9.84
N ASN A 165 36.39 6.21 -11.07
CA ASN A 165 36.29 7.45 -11.87
C ASN A 165 34.85 7.87 -12.26
N ARG A 166 33.82 7.39 -11.54
CA ARG A 166 32.39 7.52 -11.87
C ARG A 166 31.51 7.82 -10.64
N MET A 167 32.06 8.04 -9.44
CA MET A 167 31.28 8.26 -8.22
C MET A 167 31.78 9.44 -7.37
N TYR A 168 30.83 10.06 -6.68
CA TYR A 168 31.09 10.99 -5.58
C TYR A 168 30.79 10.32 -4.25
N ARG A 169 31.57 10.65 -3.24
CA ARG A 169 31.38 10.16 -1.87
C ARG A 169 31.41 11.31 -0.88
N ARG A 170 30.68 11.15 0.22
CA ARG A 170 30.65 12.15 1.29
C ARG A 170 31.99 12.20 2.03
N VAL A 171 32.44 13.41 2.37
CA VAL A 171 33.68 13.60 3.15
C VAL A 171 33.44 13.44 4.66
N GLY A 172 34.51 13.50 5.46
CA GLY A 172 34.46 13.44 6.93
C GLY A 172 35.19 12.23 7.50
N TRP A 173 35.71 12.36 8.72
CA TRP A 173 36.60 11.32 9.27
C TRP A 173 35.89 10.03 9.64
N LYS A 174 34.57 10.06 9.97
CA LYS A 174 33.80 8.83 10.20
C LYS A 174 33.78 7.92 8.98
N ARG A 175 33.72 8.52 7.77
CA ARG A 175 33.68 7.79 6.50
C ARG A 175 35.04 7.24 6.09
N ARG A 176 36.15 7.89 6.49
CA ARG A 176 37.51 7.35 6.29
C ARG A 176 37.80 6.07 7.09
N LEU A 177 36.95 5.73 8.07
CA LEU A 177 37.03 4.50 8.86
C LEU A 177 36.16 3.37 8.32
N LEU A 178 35.32 3.63 7.32
CA LEU A 178 34.45 2.65 6.65
C LEU A 178 35.11 2.11 5.37
N PRO A 179 34.67 0.96 4.83
CA PRO A 179 35.22 0.41 3.59
C PRO A 179 35.22 1.45 2.45
N PRO A 180 36.25 1.46 1.60
CA PRO A 180 36.39 2.46 0.54
C PRO A 180 35.39 2.26 -0.61
N ASP A 181 34.82 1.06 -0.74
CA ASP A 181 33.93 0.73 -1.84
C ASP A 181 32.50 1.16 -1.51
N CYS A 182 31.97 2.09 -2.30
CA CYS A 182 30.63 2.65 -2.12
C CYS A 182 29.50 1.61 -2.20
N ASP A 183 29.74 0.46 -2.83
CA ASP A 183 28.77 -0.65 -2.93
C ASP A 183 28.72 -1.52 -1.66
N ALA A 184 29.68 -1.36 -0.74
CA ALA A 184 29.81 -2.23 0.42
C ALA A 184 28.88 -1.87 1.58
N HIS A 185 28.38 -0.62 1.64
CA HIS A 185 27.55 -0.18 2.77
C HIS A 185 26.65 1.03 2.42
N PRO A 186 25.32 0.97 2.62
CA PRO A 186 24.38 2.06 2.33
C PRO A 186 24.72 3.38 3.04
N ASP A 187 25.18 3.28 4.29
CA ASP A 187 25.61 4.46 5.05
C ASP A 187 26.72 5.28 4.39
N LEU A 188 27.49 4.76 3.43
CA LEU A 188 28.59 5.52 2.81
C LEU A 188 28.13 6.78 2.09
N GLN A 189 26.82 6.88 1.76
CA GLN A 189 26.21 8.04 1.09
C GLN A 189 27.06 8.47 -0.11
N CYS A 190 27.20 7.57 -1.06
CA CYS A 190 27.83 7.84 -2.34
C CYS A 190 26.77 7.90 -3.43
N PHE A 191 27.07 8.60 -4.52
CA PHE A 191 26.20 8.64 -5.69
C PHE A 191 26.99 8.67 -7.02
N PRO A 192 26.41 8.18 -8.12
CA PRO A 192 27.03 8.25 -9.44
C PRO A 192 27.25 9.69 -9.93
N ALA A 193 28.40 9.95 -10.57
CA ALA A 193 28.77 11.28 -11.06
C ALA A 193 27.84 11.84 -12.15
N HIS A 194 27.12 10.99 -12.89
CA HIS A 194 26.20 11.44 -13.95
C HIS A 194 24.97 12.17 -13.39
N LEU A 195 24.56 11.88 -12.15
CA LEU A 195 23.42 12.55 -11.49
C LEU A 195 23.68 14.03 -11.21
N VAL A 196 24.94 14.45 -11.24
CA VAL A 196 25.37 15.83 -11.00
C VAL A 196 26.20 16.40 -12.16
N GLY A 197 25.96 15.90 -13.38
CA GLY A 197 26.62 16.41 -14.59
C GLY A 197 26.23 17.87 -14.87
N THR A 198 27.21 18.72 -15.13
CA THR A 198 26.96 20.13 -15.48
C THR A 198 26.61 20.29 -16.96
N PRO A 199 25.62 21.13 -17.33
CA PRO A 199 24.83 22.00 -16.46
C PRO A 199 23.74 21.24 -15.68
N LEU A 200 23.60 21.57 -14.40
CA LEU A 200 22.57 20.99 -13.53
C LEU A 200 21.19 21.58 -13.85
N PRO A 201 20.11 20.79 -13.81
CA PRO A 201 18.76 21.31 -13.95
C PRO A 201 18.41 22.25 -12.79
N VAL A 202 17.61 23.27 -13.08
CA VAL A 202 17.18 24.25 -12.09
C VAL A 202 15.83 23.83 -11.52
N LYS A 203 15.69 23.88 -10.19
CA LYS A 203 14.47 23.55 -9.46
C LYS A 203 13.91 24.76 -8.74
N THR A 204 12.59 24.82 -8.63
CA THR A 204 11.89 25.80 -7.83
C THR A 204 11.97 25.40 -6.35
N PHE A 205 12.38 26.33 -5.50
CA PHE A 205 12.44 26.14 -4.05
C PHE A 205 11.93 27.41 -3.36
N GLY A 206 10.61 27.48 -3.23
CA GLY A 206 9.87 28.68 -2.83
C GLY A 206 10.12 29.82 -3.82
N PRO A 207 10.58 31.00 -3.36
CA PRO A 207 10.88 32.14 -4.23
C PRO A 207 12.24 32.04 -4.94
N LEU A 208 13.01 30.96 -4.73
CA LEU A 208 14.35 30.79 -5.27
C LEU A 208 14.38 29.71 -6.35
N SER A 209 15.32 29.86 -7.29
CA SER A 209 15.65 28.85 -8.29
C SER A 209 17.05 28.31 -7.98
N ILE A 210 17.14 27.03 -7.64
CA ILE A 210 18.36 26.40 -7.13
C ILE A 210 18.68 25.17 -7.99
N PRO A 211 19.95 24.90 -8.35
CA PRO A 211 20.32 23.67 -9.05
C PRO A 211 19.88 22.42 -8.28
N GLY A 212 19.40 21.40 -8.99
CA GLY A 212 19.11 20.07 -8.47
C GLY A 212 19.87 18.99 -9.26
N PRO A 213 19.85 17.73 -8.80
CA PRO A 213 20.37 16.60 -9.58
C PRO A 213 19.53 16.34 -10.85
N THR A 214 20.11 15.64 -11.83
CA THR A 214 19.46 15.33 -13.12
C THR A 214 18.26 14.39 -12.96
N GLU A 215 18.38 13.40 -12.07
CA GLU A 215 17.35 12.41 -11.78
C GLU A 215 17.01 12.49 -10.28
N ASP A 216 16.07 13.38 -9.91
CA ASP A 216 15.80 13.69 -8.49
C ASP A 216 15.38 12.47 -7.69
N MET A 217 14.51 11.63 -8.25
CA MET A 217 13.99 10.46 -7.56
C MET A 217 15.07 9.41 -7.34
N ASP A 218 15.96 9.19 -8.32
CA ASP A 218 17.05 8.22 -8.16
C ASP A 218 18.11 8.74 -7.18
N PHE A 219 18.34 10.05 -7.18
CA PHE A 219 19.17 10.68 -6.16
C PHE A 219 18.55 10.54 -4.75
N LEU A 220 17.23 10.73 -4.61
CA LEU A 220 16.51 10.58 -3.34
C LEU A 220 16.47 9.13 -2.84
N LYS A 221 16.32 8.14 -3.73
CA LYS A 221 16.43 6.71 -3.40
C LYS A 221 17.80 6.38 -2.79
N ILE A 222 18.87 6.96 -3.34
CA ILE A 222 20.23 6.79 -2.79
C ILE A 222 20.34 7.41 -1.39
N GLN A 223 19.70 8.56 -1.17
CA GLN A 223 19.75 9.25 0.12
C GLN A 223 18.87 8.60 1.20
N TYR A 224 17.76 7.98 0.80
CA TYR A 224 16.77 7.36 1.69
C TYR A 224 16.41 5.93 1.22
N PRO A 225 17.35 4.97 1.25
CA PRO A 225 17.17 3.65 0.65
C PRO A 225 15.91 2.90 1.12
N ASP A 226 15.56 3.06 2.40
CA ASP A 226 14.49 2.27 3.05
C ASP A 226 13.21 3.07 3.33
N THR A 227 13.18 4.36 2.97
CA THR A 227 12.10 5.27 3.40
C THR A 227 11.67 6.27 2.34
N TRP A 228 12.30 6.31 1.17
CA TRP A 228 11.92 7.23 0.10
C TRP A 228 10.46 7.04 -0.36
N TRP A 229 9.90 5.83 -0.29
CA TRP A 229 8.49 5.61 -0.67
C TRP A 229 7.49 5.95 0.44
N LYS A 230 7.94 6.20 1.67
CA LYS A 230 7.03 6.47 2.79
C LYS A 230 6.56 7.92 2.71
N PRO A 231 5.24 8.20 2.75
CA PRO A 231 4.74 9.55 2.88
C PRO A 231 5.26 10.14 4.20
N ILE A 232 5.90 11.31 4.13
CA ILE A 232 6.40 11.98 5.34
C ILE A 232 5.17 12.45 6.12
N ASN A 233 5.07 12.07 7.40
CA ASN A 233 3.88 12.28 8.22
C ASN A 233 4.03 13.48 9.19
N PRO A 234 3.49 14.65 8.84
CA PRO A 234 3.43 15.82 9.72
C PRO A 234 2.01 16.15 10.24
N ILE A 235 0.95 15.55 9.70
CA ILE A 235 -0.43 16.06 9.87
C ILE A 235 -1.07 15.60 11.19
N SER A 236 -0.69 14.45 11.75
CA SER A 236 -1.33 13.94 12.98
C SER A 236 -0.94 14.72 14.23
N LYS A 237 0.22 15.40 14.27
CA LYS A 237 0.69 16.11 15.47
C LYS A 237 -0.24 17.26 15.90
N PRO A 238 -0.63 18.20 15.02
CA PRO A 238 -1.59 19.25 15.37
C PRO A 238 -2.94 18.69 15.84
N VAL A 239 -3.45 17.63 15.19
CA VAL A 239 -4.72 16.99 15.56
C VAL A 239 -4.62 16.36 16.95
N VAL A 240 -3.57 15.61 17.23
CA VAL A 240 -3.34 14.98 18.55
C VAL A 240 -3.17 16.02 19.65
N GLU A 241 -2.45 17.11 19.40
CA GLU A 241 -2.32 18.20 20.36
C GLU A 241 -3.67 18.88 20.61
N THR A 242 -4.48 19.07 19.56
CA THR A 242 -5.82 19.66 19.68
C THR A 242 -6.75 18.77 20.50
N ILE A 243 -6.74 17.45 20.25
CA ILE A 243 -7.51 16.48 21.05
C ILE A 243 -7.07 16.58 22.52
N LYS A 244 -5.77 16.39 22.81
CA LYS A 244 -5.25 16.40 24.19
C LYS A 244 -5.49 17.70 24.95
N ASN A 245 -5.49 18.84 24.26
CA ASN A 245 -5.71 20.15 24.87
C ASN A 245 -7.20 20.52 24.97
N SER A 246 -8.09 19.76 24.33
CA SER A 246 -9.52 19.97 24.46
C SER A 246 -9.95 19.67 25.89
N LYS A 247 -10.75 20.56 26.47
CA LYS A 247 -11.31 20.35 27.82
C LYS A 247 -12.54 19.45 27.80
N GLU A 248 -13.24 19.42 26.68
CA GLU A 248 -14.48 18.68 26.49
C GLU A 248 -14.60 18.34 24.99
N LEU A 249 -14.27 17.10 24.62
CA LEU A 249 -14.33 16.61 23.25
C LEU A 249 -15.50 15.63 23.11
N LYS A 250 -16.69 16.15 22.78
CA LYS A 250 -17.88 15.32 22.53
C LYS A 250 -17.93 14.73 21.14
N CYS A 251 -17.40 15.44 20.15
CA CYS A 251 -17.48 15.07 18.75
C CYS A 251 -16.10 15.21 18.10
N LEU A 252 -15.73 14.22 17.29
CA LEU A 252 -14.55 14.26 16.44
C LEU A 252 -14.96 13.92 15.02
N ASN A 253 -14.90 14.94 14.15
CA ASN A 253 -15.11 14.79 12.72
C ASN A 253 -13.74 14.66 12.03
N LEU A 254 -13.54 13.53 11.35
CA LEU A 254 -12.38 13.22 10.51
C LEU A 254 -12.82 12.86 9.09
N GLU A 255 -14.00 13.31 8.65
CA GLU A 255 -14.54 12.98 7.33
C GLU A 255 -13.60 13.41 6.19
N ALA A 256 -13.58 12.63 5.10
CA ALA A 256 -12.80 12.90 3.89
C ALA A 256 -11.29 13.06 4.17
N ASN A 257 -10.73 12.12 4.92
CA ASN A 257 -9.30 12.05 5.24
C ASN A 257 -8.70 10.70 4.82
N THR A 258 -7.38 10.59 4.85
CA THR A 258 -6.65 9.34 4.59
C THR A 258 -5.84 8.93 5.81
N LEU A 259 -6.49 8.24 6.76
CA LEU A 259 -5.90 7.91 8.05
C LEU A 259 -5.17 6.56 8.01
N GLY A 260 -3.84 6.59 8.17
CA GLY A 260 -3.03 5.37 8.33
C GLY A 260 -2.95 4.85 9.78
N VAL A 261 -2.49 3.61 9.94
CA VAL A 261 -2.40 2.89 11.23
C VAL A 261 -1.68 3.69 12.32
N GLU A 262 -0.50 4.26 12.02
CA GLU A 262 0.28 5.02 13.01
C GLU A 262 -0.41 6.32 13.44
N ALA A 263 -1.17 6.96 12.54
CA ALA A 263 -1.94 8.15 12.86
C ALA A 263 -3.16 7.79 13.73
N ALA A 264 -3.86 6.71 13.37
CA ALA A 264 -4.96 6.15 14.14
C ALA A 264 -4.54 5.77 15.57
N LYS A 265 -3.35 5.19 15.74
CA LYS A 265 -2.76 4.87 17.05
C LYS A 265 -2.60 6.09 17.95
N VAL A 266 -1.96 7.15 17.46
CA VAL A 266 -1.72 8.35 18.27
C VAL A 266 -3.01 9.14 18.55
N ILE A 267 -3.98 9.11 17.63
CA ILE A 267 -5.31 9.69 17.83
C ILE A 267 -6.09 8.87 18.85
N GLY A 268 -6.11 7.55 18.75
CA GLY A 268 -6.74 6.65 19.73
C GLY A 268 -6.16 6.83 21.14
N ASP A 269 -4.84 6.92 21.25
CA ASP A 269 -4.18 7.23 22.53
C ASP A 269 -4.60 8.60 23.08
N ALA A 270 -4.82 9.59 22.23
CA ALA A 270 -5.32 10.90 22.64
C ALA A 270 -6.80 10.85 23.07
N LEU A 271 -7.64 10.11 22.35
CA LEU A 271 -9.05 9.89 22.70
C LEU A 271 -9.22 9.19 24.05
N SER A 272 -8.23 8.42 24.50
CA SER A 272 -8.26 7.73 25.80
C SER A 272 -8.42 8.67 27.01
N PHE A 273 -8.17 9.96 26.84
CA PHE A 273 -8.34 10.98 27.87
C PHE A 273 -9.73 11.64 27.89
N HIS A 274 -10.64 11.26 26.98
CA HIS A 274 -11.95 11.89 26.78
C HIS A 274 -13.13 10.95 27.09
N PRO A 275 -13.48 10.75 28.38
CA PRO A 275 -14.66 9.95 28.76
C PRO A 275 -15.99 10.55 28.28
N GLU A 276 -16.02 11.84 27.97
CA GLU A 276 -17.18 12.58 27.46
C GLU A 276 -17.41 12.42 25.94
N PHE A 277 -16.57 11.64 25.25
CA PHE A 277 -16.67 11.44 23.81
C PHE A 277 -17.94 10.67 23.43
N GLU A 278 -18.72 11.22 22.51
CA GLU A 278 -20.06 10.73 22.16
C GLU A 278 -20.27 10.54 20.65
N ILE A 279 -19.56 11.27 19.78
CA ILE A 279 -19.85 11.31 18.34
C ILE A 279 -18.57 11.16 17.52
N ALA A 280 -18.51 10.13 16.69
CA ALA A 280 -17.45 9.87 15.73
C ALA A 280 -17.98 10.01 14.30
N HIS A 281 -17.60 11.09 13.61
CA HIS A 281 -17.90 11.28 12.19
C HIS A 281 -16.67 10.96 11.37
N TRP A 282 -16.55 9.70 10.95
CA TRP A 282 -15.37 9.10 10.32
C TRP A 282 -15.70 8.53 8.93
N LYS A 283 -16.63 9.16 8.24
CA LYS A 283 -16.98 8.86 6.86
C LYS A 283 -15.81 9.15 5.92
N ASP A 284 -15.55 8.32 4.92
CA ASP A 284 -14.45 8.52 3.94
C ASP A 284 -13.10 8.83 4.64
N LEU A 285 -12.77 8.03 5.66
CA LEU A 285 -11.58 8.20 6.51
C LEU A 285 -10.38 7.38 6.00
N PHE A 286 -10.62 6.36 5.18
CA PHE A 286 -9.59 5.42 4.73
C PHE A 286 -9.32 5.48 3.22
N THR A 287 -9.68 6.57 2.54
CA THR A 287 -9.49 6.72 1.09
C THR A 287 -8.03 6.46 0.69
N GLY A 288 -7.80 5.47 -0.18
CA GLY A 288 -6.46 5.12 -0.65
C GLY A 288 -5.57 4.38 0.36
N ARG A 289 -6.11 3.90 1.49
CA ARG A 289 -5.41 2.98 2.41
C ARG A 289 -5.53 1.53 1.94
N LEU A 290 -4.61 0.68 2.41
CA LEU A 290 -4.67 -0.75 2.12
C LEU A 290 -5.77 -1.42 2.96
N LYS A 291 -6.43 -2.44 2.40
CA LYS A 291 -7.46 -3.23 3.09
C LYS A 291 -6.98 -3.80 4.43
N THR A 292 -5.70 -4.21 4.52
CA THR A 292 -5.08 -4.77 5.72
C THR A 292 -4.77 -3.72 6.80
N GLU A 293 -4.71 -2.44 6.44
CA GLU A 293 -4.44 -1.37 7.40
C GLU A 293 -5.69 -0.89 8.13
N ILE A 294 -6.86 -1.00 7.49
CA ILE A 294 -8.12 -0.46 8.00
C ILE A 294 -8.52 -1.12 9.34
N PRO A 295 -8.51 -2.47 9.48
CA PRO A 295 -8.85 -3.11 10.74
C PRO A 295 -7.96 -2.68 11.89
N GLU A 296 -6.65 -2.60 11.67
CA GLU A 296 -5.68 -2.19 12.69
C GLU A 296 -5.84 -0.70 13.08
N ALA A 297 -6.10 0.17 12.10
CA ALA A 297 -6.41 1.57 12.36
C ALA A 297 -7.69 1.73 13.20
N LEU A 298 -8.75 1.01 12.84
CA LEU A 298 -10.01 0.99 13.58
C LEU A 298 -9.82 0.46 15.02
N LYS A 299 -9.14 -0.68 15.20
CA LYS A 299 -8.80 -1.23 16.53
C LYS A 299 -8.09 -0.20 17.39
N HIS A 300 -7.14 0.54 16.82
CA HIS A 300 -6.44 1.60 17.54
C HIS A 300 -7.37 2.73 18.00
N LEU A 301 -8.18 3.29 17.09
CA LEU A 301 -9.15 4.34 17.43
C LEU A 301 -10.13 3.89 18.52
N PHE A 302 -10.73 2.71 18.32
CA PHE A 302 -11.71 2.15 19.25
C PHE A 302 -11.10 1.77 20.59
N SER A 303 -9.87 1.27 20.63
CA SER A 303 -9.18 0.98 21.89
C SER A 303 -9.05 2.23 22.76
N GLY A 304 -8.86 3.40 22.14
CA GLY A 304 -8.87 4.69 22.81
C GLY A 304 -10.21 4.99 23.47
N ILE A 305 -11.29 4.87 22.71
CA ILE A 305 -12.67 5.11 23.18
C ILE A 305 -13.03 4.16 24.34
N VAL A 306 -12.71 2.87 24.20
CA VAL A 306 -12.97 1.86 25.24
C VAL A 306 -12.16 2.16 26.51
N ARG A 307 -10.88 2.53 26.39
CA ARG A 307 -10.03 2.92 27.53
C ARG A 307 -10.55 4.16 28.24
N ALA A 308 -11.06 5.14 27.48
CA ALA A 308 -11.71 6.32 28.04
C ALA A 308 -13.01 5.99 28.78
N LYS A 309 -13.60 4.79 28.56
CA LYS A 309 -14.96 4.43 28.97
C LYS A 309 -16.01 5.39 28.41
N ALA A 310 -15.70 5.95 27.24
CA ALA A 310 -16.60 6.82 26.51
C ALA A 310 -17.85 6.05 26.08
N ARG A 311 -18.98 6.76 26.03
CA ARG A 311 -20.31 6.20 25.73
C ARG A 311 -20.79 6.81 24.42
N LEU A 312 -20.49 6.10 23.33
CA LEU A 312 -20.74 6.60 21.99
C LEU A 312 -22.25 6.62 21.71
N LYS A 313 -22.71 7.71 21.09
CA LYS A 313 -24.08 7.92 20.61
C LYS A 313 -24.16 7.80 19.09
N ALA A 314 -23.14 8.23 18.36
CA ALA A 314 -23.15 8.14 16.91
C ALA A 314 -21.78 7.69 16.38
N LEU A 315 -21.80 6.71 15.48
CA LEU A 315 -20.65 6.27 14.70
C LEU A 315 -21.02 6.32 13.22
N ASP A 316 -20.33 7.18 12.48
CA ASP A 316 -20.39 7.22 11.03
C ASP A 316 -19.07 6.73 10.44
N LEU A 317 -19.12 5.61 9.74
CA LEU A 317 -18.02 4.98 9.02
C LEU A 317 -18.38 4.75 7.55
N SER A 318 -19.30 5.53 7.01
CA SER A 318 -19.73 5.42 5.61
C SER A 318 -18.56 5.69 4.65
N ASP A 319 -18.63 5.20 3.41
CA ASP A 319 -17.66 5.45 2.34
C ASP A 319 -16.21 5.05 2.67
N ASN A 320 -16.01 3.99 3.46
CA ASN A 320 -14.67 3.53 3.87
C ASN A 320 -14.20 2.26 3.16
N ALA A 321 -15.00 1.70 2.25
CA ALA A 321 -14.70 0.45 1.55
C ALA A 321 -14.17 -0.65 2.51
N LEU A 322 -14.85 -0.80 3.65
CA LEU A 322 -14.38 -1.68 4.73
C LEU A 322 -14.20 -3.13 4.27
N GLY A 323 -15.10 -3.62 3.41
CA GLY A 323 -15.18 -5.04 3.11
C GLY A 323 -15.55 -5.87 4.36
N PRO A 324 -15.61 -7.20 4.25
CA PRO A 324 -15.75 -8.07 5.41
C PRO A 324 -14.57 -7.93 6.39
N ILE A 325 -13.34 -7.75 5.87
CA ILE A 325 -12.11 -7.62 6.66
C ILE A 325 -12.15 -6.38 7.57
N GLY A 326 -12.65 -5.23 7.07
CA GLY A 326 -12.78 -4.01 7.86
C GLY A 326 -13.73 -4.16 9.05
N VAL A 327 -14.76 -5.02 8.94
CA VAL A 327 -15.70 -5.31 10.04
C VAL A 327 -14.99 -6.00 11.20
N GLU A 328 -14.02 -6.89 10.93
CA GLU A 328 -13.20 -7.52 11.98
C GLU A 328 -12.56 -6.51 12.92
N GLY A 329 -12.17 -5.34 12.39
CA GLY A 329 -11.58 -4.23 13.16
C GLY A 329 -12.52 -3.57 14.16
N MET A 330 -13.84 -3.80 14.07
CA MET A 330 -14.86 -3.16 14.91
C MET A 330 -15.74 -4.12 15.71
N VAL A 331 -15.71 -5.43 15.44
CA VAL A 331 -16.56 -6.43 16.12
C VAL A 331 -16.46 -6.34 17.65
N ASP A 332 -15.25 -6.34 18.20
CA ASP A 332 -15.02 -6.26 19.64
C ASP A 332 -15.47 -4.93 20.24
N PHE A 333 -15.31 -3.85 19.47
CA PHE A 333 -15.77 -2.52 19.86
C PHE A 333 -17.30 -2.46 19.93
N LEU A 334 -18.00 -2.97 18.91
CA LEU A 334 -19.46 -3.02 18.86
C LEU A 334 -20.04 -3.83 20.04
N LYS A 335 -19.35 -4.89 20.46
CA LYS A 335 -19.74 -5.72 21.63
C LYS A 335 -19.42 -5.08 22.98
N SER A 336 -18.71 -3.94 22.99
CA SER A 336 -18.22 -3.30 24.20
C SER A 336 -19.26 -2.41 24.87
N GLU A 337 -19.00 -2.07 26.13
CA GLU A 337 -19.79 -1.11 26.90
C GLU A 337 -19.88 0.28 26.24
N SER A 338 -18.88 0.67 25.46
CA SER A 338 -18.87 1.97 24.77
C SER A 338 -20.02 2.13 23.79
N CYS A 339 -20.58 1.03 23.27
CA CYS A 339 -21.70 1.04 22.33
C CYS A 339 -23.07 0.87 22.99
N TYR A 340 -23.16 0.75 24.32
CA TYR A 340 -24.45 0.59 25.00
C TYR A 340 -25.38 1.81 24.86
N SER A 341 -24.80 2.98 24.58
CA SER A 341 -25.51 4.24 24.35
C SER A 341 -25.73 4.55 22.87
N LEU A 342 -25.27 3.69 21.97
CA LEU A 342 -25.24 3.97 20.53
C LEU A 342 -26.67 4.17 20.00
N GLN A 343 -26.88 5.31 19.35
CA GLN A 343 -28.14 5.76 18.74
C GLN A 343 -28.10 5.68 17.22
N GLU A 344 -26.93 5.88 16.65
CA GLU A 344 -26.74 5.92 15.21
C GLU A 344 -25.50 5.13 14.81
N LEU A 345 -25.70 4.18 13.89
CA LEU A 345 -24.64 3.43 13.23
C LEU A 345 -24.82 3.57 11.72
N ARG A 346 -23.88 4.27 11.08
CA ARG A 346 -23.85 4.43 9.63
C ARG A 346 -22.62 3.74 9.05
N LEU A 347 -22.88 2.85 8.12
CA LEU A 347 -21.89 2.05 7.41
C LEU A 347 -22.21 2.04 5.91
N ASN A 348 -22.89 3.06 5.39
CA ASN A 348 -23.26 3.14 3.98
C ASN A 348 -22.03 3.05 3.05
N ASN A 349 -22.16 2.42 1.88
CA ASN A 349 -21.10 2.34 0.87
C ASN A 349 -19.79 1.76 1.41
N ASN A 350 -19.85 0.53 1.94
CA ASN A 350 -18.70 -0.16 2.54
C ASN A 350 -18.41 -1.55 1.98
N GLY A 351 -19.25 -2.08 1.08
CA GLY A 351 -19.03 -3.39 0.46
C GLY A 351 -18.83 -4.52 1.46
N LEU A 352 -19.59 -4.55 2.56
CA LEU A 352 -19.43 -5.51 3.66
C LEU A 352 -19.56 -6.97 3.21
N GLY A 353 -20.36 -7.23 2.18
CA GLY A 353 -20.64 -8.59 1.72
C GLY A 353 -21.51 -9.39 2.70
N ILE A 354 -21.84 -10.62 2.32
CA ILE A 354 -22.60 -11.56 3.19
C ILE A 354 -21.86 -11.78 4.52
N ASN A 355 -20.55 -11.99 4.46
CA ASN A 355 -19.72 -12.28 5.63
C ASN A 355 -19.65 -11.09 6.60
N GLY A 356 -19.37 -9.88 6.09
CA GLY A 356 -19.33 -8.67 6.91
C GLY A 356 -20.70 -8.35 7.51
N GLY A 357 -21.78 -8.52 6.73
CA GLY A 357 -23.16 -8.39 7.22
C GLY A 357 -23.48 -9.37 8.36
N THR A 358 -23.08 -10.63 8.23
CA THR A 358 -23.28 -11.67 9.26
C THR A 358 -22.49 -11.34 10.53
N MET A 359 -21.21 -10.96 10.41
CA MET A 359 -20.39 -10.56 11.56
C MET A 359 -20.97 -9.35 12.30
N LEU A 360 -21.49 -8.38 11.55
CA LEU A 360 -22.17 -7.21 12.11
C LEU A 360 -23.44 -7.61 12.85
N ALA A 361 -24.29 -8.46 12.26
CA ALA A 361 -25.50 -8.97 12.88
C ALA A 361 -25.20 -9.68 14.21
N GLU A 362 -24.23 -10.59 14.22
CA GLU A 362 -23.80 -11.29 15.43
C GLU A 362 -23.29 -10.33 16.51
N ALA A 363 -22.49 -9.32 16.11
CA ALA A 363 -22.00 -8.30 17.03
C ALA A 363 -23.13 -7.48 17.65
N LEU A 364 -24.15 -7.10 16.87
CA LEU A 364 -25.32 -6.36 17.34
C LEU A 364 -26.23 -7.20 18.25
N ILE A 365 -26.43 -8.47 17.93
CA ILE A 365 -27.17 -9.42 18.78
C ILE A 365 -26.45 -9.61 20.11
N GLU A 366 -25.13 -9.79 20.09
CA GLU A 366 -24.33 -9.94 21.30
C GLU A 366 -24.29 -8.64 22.12
N LEU A 367 -24.16 -7.48 21.46
CA LEU A 367 -24.30 -6.16 22.08
C LEU A 367 -25.63 -6.04 22.80
N SER A 368 -26.75 -6.40 22.14
CA SER A 368 -28.09 -6.37 22.74
C SER A 368 -28.17 -7.28 23.98
N LYS A 369 -27.65 -8.52 23.90
CA LYS A 369 -27.62 -9.47 25.02
C LYS A 369 -26.76 -8.96 26.19
N LYS A 370 -25.58 -8.41 25.90
CA LYS A 370 -24.65 -7.87 26.92
C LYS A 370 -25.21 -6.62 27.58
N ALA A 371 -25.78 -5.72 26.78
CA ALA A 371 -26.51 -4.56 27.25
C ALA A 371 -27.61 -5.01 28.22
N GLU A 372 -28.47 -5.96 27.83
CA GLU A 372 -29.52 -6.54 28.68
C GLU A 372 -28.96 -7.11 30.00
N ALA A 373 -27.92 -7.94 29.90
CA ALA A 373 -27.27 -8.60 31.04
C ALA A 373 -26.61 -7.62 32.02
N ALA A 374 -26.12 -6.47 31.56
CA ALA A 374 -25.46 -5.45 32.38
C ALA A 374 -26.40 -4.69 33.33
N GLY A 375 -27.56 -5.26 33.68
CA GLY A 375 -28.62 -4.53 34.39
C GLY A 375 -29.27 -3.49 33.49
N THR A 376 -29.14 -3.72 32.18
CA THR A 376 -29.79 -3.03 31.07
C THR A 376 -31.17 -3.51 30.57
N PRO A 377 -31.97 -4.29 31.32
CA PRO A 377 -32.78 -5.33 30.70
C PRO A 377 -34.14 -4.87 30.17
N LEU A 378 -34.62 -5.56 29.12
CA LEU A 378 -36.05 -5.70 28.82
C LEU A 378 -36.58 -7.00 29.42
N LYS A 379 -37.83 -6.99 29.90
CA LYS A 379 -38.68 -8.18 29.80
C LYS A 379 -40.08 -7.84 29.34
N LEU A 380 -40.54 -8.66 28.39
CA LEU A 380 -41.88 -8.72 27.81
C LEU A 380 -43.00 -8.61 28.84
N LYS A 381 -44.12 -8.05 28.35
CA LYS A 381 -45.38 -7.83 29.06
C LYS A 381 -45.79 -9.01 29.96
N GLY A 382 -45.91 -8.69 31.25
CA GLY A 382 -46.70 -9.40 32.25
C GLY A 382 -47.13 -8.40 33.33
N ALA A 383 -48.30 -7.79 33.09
CA ALA A 383 -49.13 -7.01 34.03
C ALA A 383 -48.50 -5.81 34.79
N ASN A 384 -48.90 -4.61 34.33
CA ASN A 384 -49.32 -3.42 35.07
C ASN A 384 -48.58 -2.97 36.36
N ALA A 385 -48.35 -1.65 36.35
CA ALA A 385 -48.08 -0.77 37.49
C ALA A 385 -46.61 -0.63 37.94
N MET A 386 -45.75 -0.15 37.03
CA MET A 386 -44.66 0.77 37.40
C MET A 386 -44.14 1.58 36.19
N ALA A 387 -45.07 1.94 35.30
CA ALA A 387 -44.88 2.61 34.01
C ALA A 387 -44.41 4.08 34.10
N LYS A 388 -43.35 4.39 34.85
CA LYS A 388 -42.76 5.75 34.83
C LYS A 388 -41.25 5.89 34.87
N GLU A 389 -40.47 4.82 35.02
CA GLU A 389 -38.99 4.91 35.08
C GLU A 389 -38.28 3.78 34.28
N LEU A 390 -38.97 3.22 33.28
CA LEU A 390 -38.71 1.89 32.69
C LEU A 390 -38.19 1.79 31.22
N PRO A 391 -37.45 2.76 30.61
CA PRO A 391 -36.80 2.51 29.33
C PRO A 391 -35.29 2.77 29.36
N LYS A 392 -34.47 1.77 29.70
CA LYS A 392 -32.99 1.76 29.56
C LYS A 392 -32.60 0.27 29.45
N MET A 393 -32.35 -0.37 28.30
CA MET A 393 -31.71 0.02 27.03
C MET A 393 -32.46 -0.42 25.76
N LYS A 394 -32.20 0.33 24.65
CA LYS A 394 -32.02 -0.09 23.23
C LYS A 394 -31.92 1.19 22.38
N ASN A 395 -30.79 1.91 22.46
CA ASN A 395 -30.71 3.27 21.94
C ASN A 395 -30.64 3.39 20.41
N LEU A 396 -30.37 2.32 19.66
CA LEU A 396 -30.17 2.42 18.21
C LEU A 396 -31.49 2.81 17.53
N GLU A 397 -31.54 4.05 17.05
CA GLU A 397 -32.67 4.66 16.35
C GLU A 397 -32.45 4.63 14.84
N VAL A 398 -31.19 4.70 14.38
CA VAL A 398 -30.84 4.75 12.96
C VAL A 398 -29.77 3.70 12.66
N ILE A 399 -30.05 2.86 11.66
CA ILE A 399 -29.05 1.99 11.03
C ILE A 399 -29.04 2.26 9.52
N ASN A 400 -27.86 2.57 8.99
CA ASN A 400 -27.67 2.74 7.56
C ASN A 400 -26.61 1.77 7.05
N LEU A 401 -27.07 0.83 6.21
CA LEU A 401 -26.30 -0.21 5.55
C LEU A 401 -26.56 -0.20 4.03
N GLY A 402 -26.95 0.94 3.46
CA GLY A 402 -27.10 1.06 2.00
C GLY A 402 -25.76 0.82 1.30
N ASP A 403 -25.80 0.29 0.08
CA ASP A 403 -24.61 0.05 -0.76
C ASP A 403 -23.51 -0.78 -0.05
N CYS A 404 -23.91 -1.88 0.58
CA CYS A 404 -23.01 -2.75 1.35
C CYS A 404 -22.85 -4.16 0.77
N LEU A 405 -23.46 -4.44 -0.39
CA LEU A 405 -23.44 -5.76 -1.03
C LEU A 405 -23.83 -6.89 -0.06
N LEU A 406 -24.81 -6.66 0.81
CA LEU A 406 -25.21 -7.63 1.82
C LEU A 406 -25.74 -8.93 1.19
N LYS A 407 -26.32 -8.84 -0.02
CA LYS A 407 -27.06 -9.90 -0.70
C LYS A 407 -28.17 -10.48 0.21
N THR A 408 -28.89 -11.48 -0.27
CA THR A 408 -30.07 -12.02 0.42
C THR A 408 -29.71 -12.65 1.77
N LYS A 409 -28.67 -13.49 1.83
CA LYS A 409 -28.20 -14.09 3.09
C LYS A 409 -27.78 -13.06 4.14
N GLY A 410 -26.99 -12.05 3.76
CA GLY A 410 -26.56 -11.01 4.70
C GLY A 410 -27.74 -10.17 5.18
N ALA A 411 -28.69 -9.86 4.30
CA ALA A 411 -29.92 -9.16 4.66
C ALA A 411 -30.77 -9.94 5.70
N ILE A 412 -30.92 -11.26 5.54
CA ILE A 412 -31.63 -12.12 6.51
C ILE A 412 -30.93 -12.11 7.88
N ALA A 413 -29.60 -12.19 7.91
CA ALA A 413 -28.84 -12.12 9.15
C ALA A 413 -29.03 -10.77 9.87
N ILE A 414 -28.99 -9.67 9.10
CA ILE A 414 -29.28 -8.33 9.63
C ILE A 414 -30.71 -8.26 10.15
N ALA A 415 -31.70 -8.78 9.43
CA ALA A 415 -33.10 -8.81 9.86
C ALA A 415 -33.29 -9.49 11.23
N GLU A 416 -32.58 -10.61 11.48
CA GLU A 416 -32.58 -11.25 12.80
C GLU A 416 -32.09 -10.30 13.91
N ALA A 417 -31.02 -9.54 13.65
CA ALA A 417 -30.53 -8.52 14.58
C ALA A 417 -31.56 -7.40 14.77
N LEU A 418 -32.19 -6.90 13.69
CA LEU A 418 -33.18 -5.82 13.73
C LEU A 418 -34.43 -6.17 14.55
N SER A 419 -34.87 -7.44 14.51
CA SER A 419 -36.01 -7.91 15.31
C SER A 419 -35.80 -7.69 16.83
N ASN A 420 -34.54 -7.62 17.25
CA ASN A 420 -34.14 -7.34 18.62
C ASN A 420 -34.00 -5.85 18.91
N LEU A 421 -34.20 -4.92 17.97
CA LEU A 421 -33.98 -3.47 18.17
C LEU A 421 -35.30 -2.69 18.23
N THR A 422 -35.92 -2.63 19.41
CA THR A 422 -37.30 -2.13 19.59
C THR A 422 -37.48 -0.60 19.59
N LEU A 423 -36.41 0.20 19.56
CA LEU A 423 -36.49 1.67 19.41
C LEU A 423 -36.03 2.15 18.03
N LEU A 424 -35.73 1.22 17.11
CA LEU A 424 -35.31 1.56 15.76
C LEU A 424 -36.39 2.37 15.05
N LYS A 425 -36.00 3.48 14.44
CA LYS A 425 -36.86 4.44 13.74
C LYS A 425 -36.60 4.42 12.25
N GLU A 426 -35.34 4.28 11.86
CA GLU A 426 -34.91 4.38 10.46
C GLU A 426 -33.97 3.23 10.10
N VAL A 427 -34.28 2.56 9.00
CA VAL A 427 -33.49 1.48 8.40
C VAL A 427 -33.23 1.83 6.95
N TYR A 428 -31.97 1.88 6.57
CA TYR A 428 -31.54 2.07 5.17
C TYR A 428 -30.77 0.84 4.73
N MET A 429 -31.30 0.11 3.75
CA MET A 429 -30.72 -1.08 3.14
C MET A 429 -30.90 -1.06 1.61
N ASP A 430 -30.93 0.15 1.04
CA ASP A 430 -30.90 0.39 -0.40
C ASP A 430 -29.64 -0.17 -1.07
N SER A 431 -29.73 -0.52 -2.36
CA SER A 431 -28.59 -0.91 -3.20
C SER A 431 -27.73 -2.05 -2.61
N ASN A 432 -28.34 -3.15 -2.18
CA ASN A 432 -27.63 -4.26 -1.53
C ASN A 432 -27.71 -5.58 -2.29
N GLU A 433 -28.25 -5.60 -3.51
CA GLU A 433 -28.50 -6.81 -4.32
C GLU A 433 -29.37 -7.83 -3.57
N ILE A 434 -30.36 -7.35 -2.81
CA ILE A 434 -31.24 -8.21 -2.00
C ILE A 434 -32.38 -8.73 -2.89
N GLN A 435 -32.56 -10.05 -2.91
CA GLN A 435 -33.69 -10.71 -3.58
C GLN A 435 -34.97 -10.71 -2.70
N PRO A 436 -36.16 -11.07 -3.23
CA PRO A 436 -37.44 -10.96 -2.51
C PRO A 436 -37.45 -11.55 -1.10
N ASP A 437 -36.88 -12.74 -0.91
CA ASP A 437 -36.84 -13.42 0.40
C ASP A 437 -36.15 -12.58 1.49
N GLY A 438 -35.08 -11.88 1.12
CA GLY A 438 -34.34 -11.00 2.03
C GLY A 438 -35.12 -9.73 2.34
N GLY A 439 -35.79 -9.15 1.33
CA GLY A 439 -36.68 -8.01 1.51
C GLY A 439 -37.84 -8.32 2.45
N ILE A 440 -38.48 -9.48 2.27
CA ILE A 440 -39.54 -9.99 3.14
C ILE A 440 -39.03 -10.14 4.58
N ALA A 441 -37.88 -10.77 4.79
CA ALA A 441 -37.30 -10.95 6.12
C ALA A 441 -37.06 -9.60 6.83
N ILE A 442 -36.59 -8.58 6.10
CA ILE A 442 -36.42 -7.23 6.66
C ILE A 442 -37.78 -6.65 7.08
N VAL A 443 -38.80 -6.73 6.23
CA VAL A 443 -40.14 -6.23 6.54
C VAL A 443 -40.71 -6.92 7.78
N GLU A 444 -40.63 -8.26 7.86
CA GLU A 444 -41.09 -9.01 9.03
C GLU A 444 -40.39 -8.56 10.33
N ALA A 445 -39.08 -8.32 10.26
CA ALA A 445 -38.29 -7.88 11.40
C ALA A 445 -38.67 -6.46 11.87
N VAL A 446 -38.85 -5.51 10.94
CA VAL A 446 -39.04 -4.09 11.28
C VAL A 446 -40.51 -3.70 11.45
N ALA A 447 -41.44 -4.33 10.75
CA ALA A 447 -42.86 -3.97 10.78
C ALA A 447 -43.50 -4.23 12.16
N THR A 448 -42.96 -5.16 12.95
CA THR A 448 -43.41 -5.39 14.33
C THR A 448 -42.94 -4.31 15.31
N ASN A 449 -41.95 -3.49 14.95
CA ASN A 449 -41.47 -2.40 15.78
C ASN A 449 -42.42 -1.19 15.70
N PRO A 450 -43.00 -0.72 16.82
CA PRO A 450 -43.95 0.40 16.82
C PRO A 450 -43.32 1.76 16.52
N ASN A 451 -42.00 1.90 16.60
CA ASN A 451 -41.29 3.17 16.44
C ASN A 451 -40.69 3.38 15.05
N ILE A 452 -40.69 2.36 14.19
CA ILE A 452 -40.18 2.50 12.81
C ILE A 452 -41.03 3.53 12.05
N SER A 453 -40.35 4.49 11.43
CA SER A 453 -40.92 5.57 10.65
C SER A 453 -40.31 5.69 9.26
N HIS A 454 -39.17 5.04 9.01
CA HIS A 454 -38.53 5.06 7.70
C HIS A 454 -37.85 3.71 7.38
N LEU A 455 -38.11 3.20 6.18
CA LEU A 455 -37.52 1.98 5.64
C LEU A 455 -37.14 2.25 4.17
N MET A 456 -35.85 2.31 3.87
CA MET A 456 -35.34 2.46 2.50
C MET A 456 -34.83 1.13 1.98
N LEU A 457 -35.41 0.65 0.87
CA LEU A 457 -35.08 -0.62 0.23
C LEU A 457 -34.87 -0.47 -1.30
N ASP A 458 -34.82 0.75 -1.82
CA ASP A 458 -34.65 1.01 -3.26
C ASP A 458 -33.34 0.42 -3.82
N GLY A 459 -33.24 0.20 -5.13
CA GLY A 459 -32.00 -0.29 -5.74
C GLY A 459 -31.68 -1.77 -5.45
N ASN A 460 -32.64 -2.58 -5.02
CA ASN A 460 -32.46 -4.02 -4.76
C ASN A 460 -33.11 -4.88 -5.86
N CYS A 461 -32.82 -6.18 -5.86
CA CYS A 461 -33.22 -7.14 -6.91
C CYS A 461 -34.55 -7.85 -6.58
N PHE A 462 -35.59 -7.10 -6.20
CA PHE A 462 -36.87 -7.69 -5.81
C PHE A 462 -37.74 -8.11 -7.00
N GLY A 463 -37.53 -7.52 -8.19
CA GLY A 463 -38.50 -7.56 -9.28
C GLY A 463 -39.83 -6.89 -8.94
N GLU A 464 -40.69 -6.76 -9.95
CA GLU A 464 -42.02 -6.15 -9.77
C GLU A 464 -42.89 -6.95 -8.78
N GLU A 465 -42.87 -8.28 -8.87
CA GLU A 465 -43.69 -9.17 -8.02
C GLU A 465 -43.25 -9.12 -6.55
N GLY A 466 -41.94 -9.20 -6.28
CA GLY A 466 -41.41 -9.15 -4.91
C GLY A 466 -41.61 -7.79 -4.26
N ALA A 467 -41.50 -6.71 -5.03
CA ALA A 467 -41.81 -5.37 -4.56
C ALA A 467 -43.30 -5.20 -4.22
N GLU A 468 -44.21 -5.73 -5.03
CA GLU A 468 -45.64 -5.73 -4.73
C GLU A 468 -45.93 -6.50 -3.44
N GLU A 469 -45.26 -7.63 -3.21
CA GLU A 469 -45.37 -8.41 -1.97
C GLU A 469 -44.89 -7.64 -0.73
N ILE A 470 -43.72 -6.99 -0.80
CA ILE A 470 -43.19 -6.12 0.27
C ILE A 470 -44.19 -5.02 0.62
N VAL A 471 -44.75 -4.35 -0.38
CA VAL A 471 -45.74 -3.28 -0.20
C VAL A 471 -47.02 -3.84 0.43
N ASN A 472 -47.50 -5.00 -0.01
CA ASN A 472 -48.70 -5.62 0.55
C ASN A 472 -48.50 -6.09 1.98
N MET A 473 -47.32 -6.62 2.32
CA MET A 473 -46.97 -6.98 3.69
C MET A 473 -46.98 -5.77 4.61
N LEU A 474 -46.40 -4.64 4.19
CA LEU A 474 -46.44 -3.40 4.97
C LEU A 474 -47.87 -2.88 5.16
N LYS A 475 -48.76 -3.02 4.16
CA LYS A 475 -50.20 -2.70 4.32
C LYS A 475 -50.87 -3.59 5.37
N ASP A 476 -50.56 -4.88 5.42
CA ASP A 476 -51.10 -5.79 6.44
C ASP A 476 -50.69 -5.37 7.86
N PHE A 477 -49.49 -4.78 8.01
CA PHE A 477 -49.03 -4.17 9.25
C PHE A 477 -49.53 -2.72 9.48
N ASN A 478 -50.27 -2.13 8.53
CA ASN A 478 -50.67 -0.71 8.51
C ASN A 478 -49.45 0.24 8.60
N LYS A 479 -48.43 -0.03 7.78
CA LYS A 479 -47.15 0.69 7.75
C LYS A 479 -46.69 1.01 6.32
N GLU A 480 -47.59 1.11 5.35
CA GLU A 480 -47.21 1.45 3.97
C GLU A 480 -46.52 2.83 3.84
N ASP A 481 -46.72 3.73 4.81
CA ASP A 481 -46.19 5.09 4.83
C ASP A 481 -44.72 5.18 5.24
N ILE A 482 -44.14 4.12 5.80
CA ILE A 482 -42.73 4.11 6.23
C ILE A 482 -41.77 3.83 5.07
N LEU A 483 -42.25 3.21 3.99
CA LEU A 483 -41.42 2.76 2.88
C LEU A 483 -40.96 3.94 2.02
N GLY A 484 -39.67 3.97 1.70
CA GLY A 484 -39.08 4.89 0.73
C GLY A 484 -39.51 4.60 -0.71
N SER A 485 -38.88 5.27 -1.68
CA SER A 485 -39.13 4.96 -3.08
C SER A 485 -38.65 3.55 -3.40
N LEU A 486 -39.24 2.97 -4.43
CA LEU A 486 -38.89 1.68 -5.02
C LEU A 486 -38.83 1.85 -6.54
N ASP A 487 -38.24 2.96 -6.99
CA ASP A 487 -38.23 3.34 -8.42
C ASP A 487 -37.12 2.63 -9.19
N ASP A 488 -36.04 2.23 -8.50
CA ASP A 488 -34.83 1.65 -9.08
C ASP A 488 -34.71 0.14 -8.74
N ILE A 489 -35.84 -0.58 -8.68
CA ILE A 489 -35.82 -2.04 -8.45
C ILE A 489 -35.29 -2.77 -9.69
N GLU A 490 -34.36 -3.70 -9.46
CA GLU A 490 -33.85 -4.61 -10.47
C GLU A 490 -34.61 -5.95 -10.47
N GLU A 491 -34.63 -6.64 -11.61
CA GLU A 491 -35.21 -7.99 -11.68
C GLU A 491 -34.41 -8.97 -10.82
N PRO A 492 -35.03 -10.02 -10.25
CA PRO A 492 -34.32 -11.02 -9.48
C PRO A 492 -33.34 -11.76 -10.40
N ASP A 493 -32.10 -11.91 -9.95
CA ASP A 493 -31.10 -12.71 -10.67
C ASP A 493 -31.21 -14.20 -10.29
N ASP A 494 -31.09 -15.09 -11.28
CA ASP A 494 -31.17 -16.55 -11.14
C ASP A 494 -29.87 -17.15 -10.52
N GLU A 495 -28.83 -16.33 -10.32
CA GLU A 495 -27.61 -16.75 -9.63
C GLU A 495 -27.92 -16.97 -8.13
N GLU A 496 -27.99 -18.24 -7.69
CA GLU A 496 -28.04 -18.60 -6.25
C GLU A 496 -26.91 -17.84 -5.53
N ASP A 497 -27.17 -17.30 -4.33
CA ASP A 497 -26.18 -16.65 -3.44
C ASP A 497 -24.95 -17.59 -3.22
N ASP A 498 -24.04 -17.59 -4.20
CA ASP A 498 -23.03 -18.61 -4.37
C ASP A 498 -21.96 -18.36 -3.30
N GLU A 499 -21.89 -19.26 -2.32
CA GLU A 499 -20.96 -19.17 -1.18
C GLU A 499 -19.49 -19.14 -1.62
N ASN A 500 -19.22 -19.41 -2.90
CA ASN A 500 -17.90 -19.42 -3.51
C ASN A 500 -17.49 -18.12 -4.21
N GLU A 501 -18.37 -17.13 -4.40
CA GLU A 501 -17.94 -15.82 -4.94
C GLU A 501 -17.04 -15.05 -3.95
N HIS A 502 -16.99 -15.46 -2.68
CA HIS A 502 -16.21 -14.79 -1.64
C HIS A 502 -14.87 -15.48 -1.28
N ARG A 503 -14.44 -16.53 -2.01
CA ARG A 503 -13.09 -17.10 -1.79
C ARG A 503 -11.97 -16.41 -2.56
N GLU A 504 -12.25 -15.48 -3.47
CA GLU A 504 -11.20 -14.72 -4.18
C GLU A 504 -10.98 -13.28 -3.68
N GLU A 505 -11.69 -12.84 -2.63
CA GLU A 505 -11.36 -11.58 -1.93
C GLU A 505 -10.59 -11.79 -0.62
N ALA A 506 -10.49 -13.04 -0.16
CA ALA A 506 -9.78 -13.50 1.02
C ALA A 506 -8.69 -14.53 0.66
N SER A 507 -7.67 -14.13 -0.11
CA SER A 507 -6.34 -14.77 -0.05
C SER A 507 -5.27 -13.80 -0.52
N ASP A 508 -4.96 -12.83 0.33
CA ASP A 508 -3.64 -12.22 0.37
C ASP A 508 -3.37 -11.90 1.85
N ASP A 509 -2.30 -12.50 2.36
CA ASP A 509 -1.62 -12.24 3.63
C ASP A 509 -2.18 -12.91 4.90
N GLU A 510 -1.76 -14.15 5.14
CA GLU A 510 -1.35 -14.57 6.49
C GLU A 510 0.06 -15.19 6.42
N ASP A 511 1.03 -14.47 6.97
CA ASP A 511 2.31 -14.99 7.44
C ASP A 511 2.09 -15.58 8.85
N GLU A 512 2.20 -16.90 9.00
CA GLU A 512 2.65 -17.50 10.26
C GLU A 512 3.92 -18.33 9.99
N GLU A 513 5.02 -17.88 10.57
CA GLU A 513 6.24 -18.66 10.73
C GLU A 513 6.00 -19.75 11.77
N ASP A 514 5.90 -21.01 11.34
CA ASP A 514 6.21 -22.17 12.19
C ASP A 514 6.95 -23.24 11.35
N GLU A 515 8.18 -23.56 11.76
CA GLU A 515 8.96 -24.68 11.24
C GLU A 515 8.24 -26.01 11.53
N VAL A 516 7.60 -26.64 10.54
CA VAL A 516 7.17 -28.05 10.62
C VAL A 516 7.34 -28.77 9.27
N ASP A 517 7.90 -29.97 9.33
CA ASP A 517 8.27 -30.83 8.19
C ASP A 517 7.17 -31.03 7.14
N VAL A 518 7.60 -31.00 5.88
CA VAL A 518 6.80 -31.12 4.65
C VAL A 518 6.19 -32.53 4.49
N GLU A 519 4.86 -32.62 4.38
CA GLU A 519 4.19 -33.72 3.66
C GLU A 519 3.29 -33.15 2.55
N GLU A 520 3.52 -33.61 1.32
CA GLU A 520 2.76 -33.27 0.10
C GLU A 520 1.29 -33.72 0.20
N ILE A 521 0.35 -32.83 -0.16
CA ILE A 521 -1.04 -33.21 -0.46
C ILE A 521 -1.37 -32.75 -1.90
N GLU A 522 -1.51 -33.73 -2.80
CA GLU A 522 -1.90 -33.54 -4.20
C GLU A 522 -3.43 -33.30 -4.34
N GLY A 523 -3.81 -32.26 -5.10
CA GLY A 523 -5.17 -32.02 -5.62
C GLY A 523 -5.21 -32.09 -7.16
N PRO A 524 -6.39 -32.22 -7.79
CA PRO A 524 -6.59 -33.02 -9.01
C PRO A 524 -6.05 -32.38 -10.30
N GLN A 525 -5.41 -33.22 -11.14
CA GLN A 525 -4.83 -32.82 -12.43
C GLN A 525 -5.86 -32.72 -13.56
N ILE A 526 -5.79 -31.61 -14.32
CA ILE A 526 -6.11 -31.57 -15.75
C ILE A 526 -4.90 -30.97 -16.51
N GLY A 527 -3.95 -31.83 -16.89
CA GLY A 527 -3.56 -31.94 -18.30
C GLY A 527 -2.60 -30.94 -18.98
N ILE A 528 -1.75 -30.17 -18.29
CA ILE A 528 -0.48 -29.70 -18.91
C ILE A 528 0.63 -30.01 -17.91
N SER A 529 1.30 -31.16 -18.08
CA SER A 529 2.47 -31.49 -17.26
C SER A 529 3.69 -30.75 -17.83
N PRO A 530 4.27 -29.75 -17.13
CA PRO A 530 5.67 -29.44 -17.35
C PRO A 530 6.41 -30.72 -16.99
N LEU A 531 7.28 -31.22 -17.87
CA LEU A 531 8.13 -32.38 -17.60
C LEU A 531 8.68 -32.30 -16.17
N LYS A 532 8.19 -33.17 -15.27
CA LYS A 532 8.74 -33.33 -13.92
C LYS A 532 10.25 -33.52 -14.09
N ARG A 533 11.04 -32.77 -13.32
CA ARG A 533 12.48 -33.00 -13.19
C ARG A 533 12.69 -34.34 -12.50
N ASP A 534 12.66 -35.42 -13.26
CA ASP A 534 13.50 -36.56 -12.95
C ASP A 534 13.69 -37.51 -14.12
N SER A 535 14.84 -38.18 -14.09
CA SER A 535 15.27 -39.30 -14.94
C SER A 535 15.77 -38.99 -16.37
N THR A 536 17.09 -39.03 -16.46
CA THR A 536 17.94 -39.48 -17.56
C THR A 536 17.25 -40.10 -18.80
N LYS A 537 17.60 -39.57 -19.99
CA LYS A 537 17.54 -40.22 -21.32
C LYS A 537 16.17 -40.75 -21.78
N ASP A 538 15.33 -39.85 -22.28
CA ASP A 538 14.39 -40.19 -23.37
C ASP A 538 14.40 -39.08 -24.43
N LEU A 539 14.71 -39.45 -25.66
CA LEU A 539 14.60 -38.58 -26.83
C LEU A 539 13.11 -38.32 -27.09
N VAL A 540 12.64 -37.10 -26.82
CA VAL A 540 11.27 -36.68 -27.17
C VAL A 540 11.07 -36.89 -28.67
N LYS A 541 10.14 -37.79 -29.03
CA LYS A 541 9.85 -38.11 -30.44
C LYS A 541 8.98 -37.00 -31.05
N PRO A 542 9.31 -36.50 -32.26
CA PRO A 542 8.45 -35.56 -32.97
C PRO A 542 7.07 -36.17 -33.25
N VAL A 543 6.01 -35.45 -32.95
CA VAL A 543 4.62 -35.82 -33.22
C VAL A 543 4.07 -34.84 -34.24
N LYS A 544 3.87 -35.28 -35.48
CA LYS A 544 3.35 -34.43 -36.54
C LYS A 544 1.99 -33.88 -36.15
N CYS A 545 1.85 -32.56 -36.12
CA CYS A 545 0.59 -31.89 -35.79
C CYS A 545 0.47 -30.55 -36.54
N THR A 546 -0.73 -29.98 -36.51
CA THR A 546 -1.01 -28.59 -36.92
C THR A 546 -0.88 -27.63 -35.72
N PRO A 547 -0.81 -26.30 -35.94
CA PRO A 547 -0.86 -25.33 -34.84
C PRO A 547 -2.14 -25.45 -33.98
N ALA A 548 -3.30 -25.71 -34.60
CA ALA A 548 -4.56 -25.90 -33.88
C ALA A 548 -4.48 -27.10 -32.91
N GLU A 549 -4.01 -28.25 -33.40
CA GLU A 549 -3.81 -29.47 -32.60
C GLU A 549 -2.74 -29.29 -31.51
N PHE A 550 -1.75 -28.43 -31.74
CA PHE A 550 -0.78 -28.06 -30.72
C PHE A 550 -1.44 -27.23 -29.61
N LEU A 551 -2.27 -26.25 -29.96
CA LEU A 551 -2.93 -25.39 -28.98
C LEU A 551 -3.97 -26.14 -28.13
N GLU A 552 -4.62 -27.17 -28.68
CA GLU A 552 -5.51 -28.05 -27.93
C GLU A 552 -4.77 -28.92 -26.90
N ALA A 553 -3.52 -29.33 -27.21
CA ALA A 553 -2.73 -30.16 -26.31
C ALA A 553 -1.22 -29.89 -26.46
N PRO A 554 -0.71 -28.81 -25.83
CA PRO A 554 0.67 -28.36 -26.00
C PRO A 554 1.68 -29.39 -25.49
N SER A 555 2.70 -29.72 -26.29
CA SER A 555 3.82 -30.57 -25.86
C SER A 555 5.10 -30.32 -26.66
N ALA A 556 6.25 -30.63 -26.06
CA ALA A 556 7.55 -30.54 -26.72
C ALA A 556 7.65 -31.43 -27.97
N GLY A 557 7.02 -32.61 -27.97
CA GLY A 557 6.99 -33.51 -29.12
C GLY A 557 6.18 -32.96 -30.29
N ARG A 558 5.05 -32.30 -30.00
CA ARG A 558 4.25 -31.60 -31.01
C ARG A 558 4.97 -30.37 -31.58
N LEU A 559 5.67 -29.59 -30.75
CA LEU A 559 6.53 -28.50 -31.23
C LEU A 559 7.58 -28.98 -32.24
N LEU A 560 8.23 -30.11 -31.98
CA LEU A 560 9.22 -30.71 -32.89
C LEU A 560 8.59 -31.32 -34.15
N GLY A 561 7.31 -31.66 -34.13
CA GLY A 561 6.59 -32.26 -35.26
C GLY A 561 5.87 -31.25 -36.16
N LEU A 562 5.89 -29.96 -35.82
CA LEU A 562 5.43 -28.90 -36.72
C LEU A 562 6.32 -28.85 -37.96
N SER A 563 5.71 -28.76 -39.15
CA SER A 563 6.42 -28.75 -40.43
C SER A 563 5.92 -27.60 -41.31
N GLY A 564 6.82 -27.02 -42.12
CA GLY A 564 6.56 -25.81 -42.90
C GLY A 564 7.01 -24.52 -42.19
N GLY A 565 6.65 -23.35 -42.72
CA GLY A 565 6.93 -22.05 -42.09
C GLY A 565 6.17 -21.92 -40.76
N ILE A 566 6.80 -22.31 -39.66
CA ILE A 566 6.16 -22.48 -38.35
C ILE A 566 5.55 -21.17 -37.85
N LEU A 567 6.28 -20.05 -37.97
CA LEU A 567 5.74 -18.75 -37.59
C LEU A 567 4.53 -18.35 -38.43
N SER A 568 4.59 -18.51 -39.77
CA SER A 568 3.47 -18.14 -40.65
C SER A 568 2.20 -18.94 -40.37
N SER A 569 2.33 -20.23 -40.02
CA SER A 569 1.16 -21.06 -39.69
C SER A 569 0.55 -20.68 -38.34
N PHE A 570 1.35 -20.31 -37.34
CA PHE A 570 0.86 -19.75 -36.07
C PHE A 570 0.17 -18.39 -36.27
N LEU A 571 0.75 -17.51 -37.10
CA LEU A 571 0.13 -16.21 -37.40
C LEU A 571 -1.21 -16.36 -38.14
N GLN A 572 -1.34 -17.36 -39.00
CA GLN A 572 -2.60 -17.66 -39.70
C GLN A 572 -3.64 -18.27 -38.75
N GLU A 573 -3.24 -19.16 -37.86
CA GLU A 573 -4.13 -19.75 -36.85
C GLU A 573 -4.65 -18.70 -35.86
N ALA A 574 -3.80 -17.76 -35.42
CA ALA A 574 -4.22 -16.63 -34.59
C ALA A 574 -5.32 -15.78 -35.27
N LYS A 575 -5.16 -15.48 -36.57
CA LYS A 575 -6.18 -14.75 -37.34
C LYS A 575 -7.51 -15.50 -37.38
N LYS A 576 -7.47 -16.80 -37.68
CA LYS A 576 -8.66 -17.64 -37.72
C LYS A 576 -9.39 -17.67 -36.37
N ARG A 577 -8.65 -17.67 -35.25
CA ARG A 577 -9.22 -17.64 -33.90
C ARG A 577 -9.79 -16.27 -33.54
N ALA A 578 -9.13 -15.20 -33.93
CA ALA A 578 -9.61 -13.82 -33.75
C ALA A 578 -10.90 -13.52 -34.54
N GLU A 579 -11.13 -14.24 -35.64
CA GLU A 579 -12.36 -14.16 -36.45
C GLU A 579 -13.54 -14.99 -35.87
N ASN A 580 -13.31 -15.83 -34.86
CA ASN A 580 -14.36 -16.67 -34.27
C ASN A 580 -15.33 -15.82 -33.42
N PRO A 581 -16.63 -15.75 -33.78
CA PRO A 581 -17.61 -14.96 -33.03
C PRO A 581 -17.97 -15.55 -31.66
N ASN A 582 -17.72 -16.84 -31.42
CA ASN A 582 -17.98 -17.51 -30.15
C ASN A 582 -16.72 -17.62 -29.28
N ARG A 583 -15.73 -16.76 -29.50
CA ARG A 583 -14.50 -16.75 -28.70
C ARG A 583 -14.80 -16.10 -27.35
N ASP A 584 -14.15 -16.61 -26.32
CA ASP A 584 -14.16 -16.02 -24.98
C ASP A 584 -13.16 -14.86 -24.96
N VAL A 585 -13.64 -13.63 -24.74
CA VAL A 585 -12.89 -12.39 -25.01
C VAL A 585 -12.61 -11.60 -23.76
N ASP A 586 -11.36 -11.16 -23.62
CA ASP A 586 -11.03 -10.02 -22.76
C ASP A 586 -10.92 -8.72 -23.58
N PHE A 587 -10.65 -8.80 -24.89
CA PHE A 587 -10.34 -7.61 -25.68
C PHE A 587 -10.96 -7.65 -27.08
N GLY A 588 -11.92 -6.75 -27.31
CA GLY A 588 -12.49 -6.41 -28.61
C GLY A 588 -13.42 -7.46 -29.23
N ASP A 589 -14.17 -7.04 -30.24
CA ASP A 589 -15.09 -7.91 -30.96
C ASP A 589 -14.36 -8.82 -31.97
N ALA A 590 -15.02 -9.88 -32.44
CA ALA A 590 -14.47 -10.70 -33.52
C ALA A 590 -14.10 -9.85 -34.74
N HIS A 591 -12.96 -10.16 -35.38
CA HIS A 591 -12.36 -9.38 -36.49
C HIS A 591 -11.72 -8.03 -36.10
N SER A 592 -11.70 -7.66 -34.81
CA SER A 592 -11.03 -6.45 -34.34
C SER A 592 -9.49 -6.60 -34.27
N PRO A 593 -8.71 -5.51 -34.38
CA PRO A 593 -7.27 -5.56 -34.14
C PRO A 593 -6.92 -5.96 -32.69
N GLU A 594 -7.76 -5.63 -31.72
CA GLU A 594 -7.68 -6.05 -30.32
C GLU A 594 -7.76 -7.57 -30.19
N ALA A 595 -8.73 -8.20 -30.86
CA ALA A 595 -8.89 -9.66 -30.91
C ALA A 595 -7.62 -10.35 -31.41
N LEU A 596 -7.01 -9.77 -32.44
CA LEU A 596 -5.80 -10.32 -33.05
C LEU A 596 -4.59 -10.19 -32.13
N ILE A 597 -4.46 -9.06 -31.41
CA ILE A 597 -3.41 -8.84 -30.40
C ILE A 597 -3.54 -9.88 -29.28
N GLU A 598 -4.74 -10.06 -28.75
CA GLU A 598 -5.04 -11.00 -27.69
C GLU A 598 -4.65 -12.44 -28.09
N GLU A 599 -5.03 -12.89 -29.29
CA GLU A 599 -4.64 -14.21 -29.79
C GLU A 599 -3.12 -14.34 -29.96
N TYR A 600 -2.42 -13.30 -30.42
CA TYR A 600 -0.96 -13.35 -30.49
C TYR A 600 -0.30 -13.50 -29.12
N ILE A 601 -0.80 -12.83 -28.08
CA ILE A 601 -0.29 -12.96 -26.72
C ILE A 601 -0.65 -14.32 -26.11
N ARG A 602 -1.87 -14.84 -26.34
CA ARG A 602 -2.29 -16.18 -25.91
C ARG A 602 -1.40 -17.27 -26.52
N LEU A 603 -1.12 -17.20 -27.81
CA LEU A 603 -0.20 -18.11 -28.50
C LEU A 603 1.23 -17.94 -27.97
N PHE A 604 1.66 -16.71 -27.68
CA PHE A 604 2.97 -16.43 -27.09
C PHE A 604 3.15 -17.17 -25.76
N VAL A 605 2.21 -17.05 -24.81
CA VAL A 605 2.34 -17.70 -23.49
C VAL A 605 2.24 -19.23 -23.57
N THR A 606 1.41 -19.73 -24.49
CA THR A 606 1.29 -21.18 -24.74
C THR A 606 2.61 -21.77 -25.24
N VAL A 607 3.28 -21.10 -26.16
CA VAL A 607 4.59 -21.54 -26.67
C VAL A 607 5.70 -21.28 -25.65
N ALA A 608 5.65 -20.14 -24.95
CA ALA A 608 6.67 -19.74 -23.99
C ALA A 608 6.78 -20.69 -22.78
N THR A 609 5.72 -21.43 -22.46
CA THR A 609 5.72 -22.56 -21.51
C THR A 609 6.93 -23.49 -21.68
N PHE A 610 7.43 -23.67 -22.90
CA PHE A 610 8.53 -24.58 -23.20
C PHE A 610 9.93 -23.92 -23.15
N SER A 611 10.04 -22.66 -22.72
CA SER A 611 11.31 -21.92 -22.73
C SER A 611 12.38 -22.45 -21.77
N THR A 612 11.97 -23.19 -20.73
CA THR A 612 12.88 -23.85 -19.78
C THR A 612 13.14 -25.33 -20.13
N CYS A 613 12.75 -25.78 -21.33
CA CYS A 613 13.00 -27.15 -21.77
C CYS A 613 14.51 -27.43 -21.89
N ASN A 614 14.94 -28.62 -21.49
CA ASN A 614 16.35 -29.04 -21.60
C ASN A 614 16.75 -29.45 -23.04
N ILE A 615 15.82 -29.44 -23.99
CA ILE A 615 16.03 -29.86 -25.37
C ILE A 615 16.28 -28.62 -26.23
N LYS A 616 17.52 -28.45 -26.71
CA LYS A 616 17.92 -27.27 -27.48
C LYS A 616 17.05 -27.01 -28.71
N SER A 617 16.72 -28.05 -29.48
CA SER A 617 15.87 -27.90 -30.68
C SER A 617 14.46 -27.40 -30.35
N VAL A 618 13.92 -27.71 -29.18
CA VAL A 618 12.63 -27.17 -28.71
C VAL A 618 12.80 -25.69 -28.36
N VAL A 619 13.84 -25.35 -27.60
CA VAL A 619 14.11 -23.96 -27.20
C VAL A 619 14.35 -23.05 -28.41
N ASP A 620 15.07 -23.53 -29.44
CA ASP A 620 15.32 -22.77 -30.67
C ASP A 620 13.99 -22.43 -31.41
N ILE A 621 13.06 -23.39 -31.48
CA ILE A 621 11.71 -23.17 -32.07
C ILE A 621 10.88 -22.20 -31.21
N VAL A 622 10.91 -22.37 -29.89
CA VAL A 622 10.20 -21.49 -28.94
C VAL A 622 10.69 -20.05 -29.07
N GLU A 623 12.00 -19.82 -29.17
CA GLU A 623 12.57 -18.50 -29.36
C GLU A 623 12.18 -17.85 -30.70
N GLU A 624 12.09 -18.64 -31.78
CA GLU A 624 11.62 -18.15 -33.07
C GLU A 624 10.15 -17.70 -32.99
N LEU A 625 9.29 -18.55 -32.44
CA LEU A 625 7.85 -18.31 -32.35
C LEU A 625 7.51 -17.17 -31.38
N THR A 626 8.06 -17.19 -30.16
CA THR A 626 7.81 -16.13 -29.16
C THR A 626 8.27 -14.77 -29.65
N ARG A 627 9.42 -14.70 -30.35
CA ARG A 627 9.90 -13.47 -30.99
C ARG A 627 8.96 -13.00 -32.09
N GLY A 628 8.53 -13.91 -32.97
CA GLY A 628 7.65 -13.58 -34.10
C GLY A 628 6.27 -13.10 -33.64
N LEU A 629 5.65 -13.81 -32.70
CA LEU A 629 4.34 -13.50 -32.14
C LEU A 629 4.35 -12.16 -31.40
N MET A 630 5.31 -11.93 -30.50
CA MET A 630 5.42 -10.67 -29.76
C MET A 630 5.67 -9.49 -30.71
N LYS A 631 6.52 -9.67 -31.73
CA LYS A 631 6.80 -8.63 -32.72
C LYS A 631 5.54 -8.25 -33.52
N GLU A 632 4.74 -9.22 -33.94
CA GLU A 632 3.54 -8.93 -34.73
C GLU A 632 2.41 -8.36 -33.85
N ALA A 633 2.27 -8.80 -32.60
CA ALA A 633 1.35 -8.20 -31.62
C ALA A 633 1.65 -6.70 -31.40
N LEU A 634 2.92 -6.37 -31.14
CA LEU A 634 3.34 -4.98 -30.94
C LEU A 634 3.23 -4.15 -32.21
N LYS A 635 3.44 -4.74 -33.39
CA LYS A 635 3.25 -4.05 -34.66
C LYS A 635 1.79 -3.74 -34.93
N VAL A 636 0.87 -4.70 -34.76
CA VAL A 636 -0.58 -4.46 -34.88
C VAL A 636 -1.03 -3.39 -33.88
N ALA A 637 -0.50 -3.44 -32.65
CA ALA A 637 -0.77 -2.42 -31.65
C ALA A 637 -0.26 -1.03 -32.05
N GLN A 638 0.95 -0.92 -32.61
CA GLN A 638 1.49 0.35 -33.09
C GLN A 638 0.68 0.91 -34.27
N ASP A 639 0.35 0.06 -35.25
CA ASP A 639 -0.40 0.46 -36.45
C ASP A 639 -1.82 0.97 -36.11
N ASN A 640 -2.37 0.57 -34.96
CA ASN A 640 -3.73 0.92 -34.51
C ASN A 640 -3.76 1.77 -33.22
N SER A 641 -2.62 2.19 -32.68
CA SER A 641 -2.51 2.92 -31.39
C SER A 641 -3.07 2.16 -30.16
N LEU A 642 -2.92 0.84 -30.13
CA LEU A 642 -3.44 -0.08 -29.09
C LEU A 642 -2.34 -0.66 -28.18
N SER A 643 -1.33 0.14 -27.82
CA SER A 643 -0.20 -0.34 -26.98
C SER A 643 -0.65 -0.74 -25.56
N SER A 644 -1.73 -0.13 -25.06
CA SER A 644 -2.38 -0.52 -23.79
C SER A 644 -2.93 -1.94 -23.84
N VAL A 645 -3.51 -2.37 -24.96
CA VAL A 645 -4.09 -3.71 -25.13
C VAL A 645 -3.02 -4.78 -25.00
N VAL A 646 -1.87 -4.65 -25.67
CA VAL A 646 -0.74 -5.59 -25.51
C VAL A 646 -0.28 -5.66 -24.06
N THR A 647 -0.19 -4.50 -23.41
CA THR A 647 0.25 -4.40 -22.01
C THR A 647 -0.73 -5.14 -21.09
N ASN A 648 -2.02 -4.86 -21.22
CA ASN A 648 -3.07 -5.49 -20.42
C ASN A 648 -3.16 -7.00 -20.69
N CYS A 649 -3.09 -7.44 -21.95
CA CYS A 649 -3.03 -8.87 -22.26
C CYS A 649 -1.84 -9.55 -21.56
N ILE A 650 -0.65 -8.95 -21.57
CA ILE A 650 0.50 -9.51 -20.86
C ILE A 650 0.22 -9.57 -19.35
N LEU A 651 -0.35 -8.52 -18.75
CA LEU A 651 -0.65 -8.50 -17.32
C LEU A 651 -1.67 -9.59 -16.94
N VAL A 652 -2.75 -9.74 -17.72
CA VAL A 652 -3.78 -10.77 -17.51
C VAL A 652 -3.18 -12.16 -17.65
N HIS A 653 -2.43 -12.43 -18.72
CA HIS A 653 -1.82 -13.74 -18.95
C HIS A 653 -0.69 -14.10 -17.97
N PHE A 654 -0.17 -13.14 -17.20
CA PHE A 654 0.78 -13.37 -16.11
C PHE A 654 0.13 -13.37 -14.71
N GLY A 655 -1.18 -13.14 -14.61
CA GLY A 655 -1.91 -13.12 -13.33
C GLY A 655 -1.69 -11.83 -12.52
N LEU A 656 -1.29 -10.75 -13.18
CA LEU A 656 -1.02 -9.46 -12.55
C LEU A 656 -2.26 -8.54 -12.53
N VAL A 657 -3.22 -8.80 -13.41
CA VAL A 657 -4.52 -8.10 -13.54
C VAL A 657 -5.60 -9.15 -13.83
N LYS A 658 -6.82 -8.94 -13.33
CA LYS A 658 -7.96 -9.84 -13.55
C LYS A 658 -8.43 -9.79 -15.01
N SER A 659 -8.82 -10.95 -15.54
CA SER A 659 -9.49 -11.08 -16.85
C SER A 659 -10.95 -10.62 -16.72
N GLU A 660 -11.51 -10.06 -17.79
CA GLU A 660 -12.94 -9.72 -17.86
C GLU A 660 -13.79 -10.98 -18.05
N SER A 661 -13.22 -12.04 -18.62
CA SER A 661 -13.86 -13.35 -18.72
C SER A 661 -13.79 -14.13 -17.40
N LYS A 662 -14.97 -14.47 -16.83
CA LYS A 662 -15.12 -15.38 -15.68
C LYS A 662 -14.56 -16.79 -15.95
N ALA A 663 -14.39 -17.20 -17.22
CA ALA A 663 -13.89 -18.53 -17.59
C ALA A 663 -12.36 -18.60 -17.74
N PHE A 664 -11.67 -17.45 -17.74
CA PHE A 664 -10.22 -17.40 -17.92
C PHE A 664 -9.46 -18.02 -16.75
N LYS A 665 -8.63 -19.03 -17.04
CA LYS A 665 -7.70 -19.63 -16.08
C LYS A 665 -6.33 -19.81 -16.70
N ILE A 666 -5.29 -19.43 -15.95
CA ILE A 666 -3.89 -19.60 -16.37
C ILE A 666 -3.57 -21.10 -16.38
N SER A 667 -3.38 -21.65 -17.58
CA SER A 667 -3.06 -23.07 -17.79
C SER A 667 -1.62 -23.33 -18.27
N TRP A 668 -0.85 -22.26 -18.52
CA TRP A 668 0.54 -22.32 -19.00
C TRP A 668 1.58 -22.15 -17.87
N ASP A 669 2.84 -22.53 -18.15
CA ASP A 669 3.95 -22.35 -17.20
C ASP A 669 4.47 -20.90 -17.21
N LEU A 670 4.19 -20.18 -16.13
CA LEU A 670 4.63 -18.79 -15.94
C LEU A 670 6.16 -18.67 -15.93
N ARG A 671 6.89 -19.69 -15.49
CA ARG A 671 8.36 -19.69 -15.47
C ARG A 671 8.92 -19.59 -16.89
N GLY A 672 8.46 -20.45 -17.80
CA GLY A 672 8.79 -20.37 -19.22
C GLY A 672 8.39 -19.03 -19.85
N CYS A 673 7.21 -18.50 -19.48
CA CYS A 673 6.74 -17.19 -19.96
C CYS A 673 7.68 -16.05 -19.56
N MET A 674 8.14 -16.00 -18.30
CA MET A 674 9.10 -14.99 -17.83
C MET A 674 10.43 -15.07 -18.57
N VAL A 675 10.95 -16.27 -18.84
CA VAL A 675 12.19 -16.45 -19.61
C VAL A 675 12.02 -15.94 -21.04
N ALA A 676 10.89 -16.24 -21.69
CA ALA A 676 10.62 -15.74 -23.03
C ALA A 676 10.50 -14.22 -23.06
N LEU A 677 9.73 -13.64 -22.14
CA LEU A 677 9.48 -12.19 -22.07
C LEU A 677 10.76 -11.40 -21.76
N THR A 678 11.61 -11.90 -20.84
CA THR A 678 12.94 -11.35 -20.53
C THR A 678 13.80 -11.19 -21.79
N LYS A 679 13.68 -12.10 -22.77
CA LYS A 679 14.41 -12.03 -24.05
C LYS A 679 13.81 -11.02 -25.04
N GLN A 680 12.53 -10.69 -24.91
CA GLN A 680 11.83 -9.74 -25.78
C GLN A 680 12.00 -8.29 -25.34
N ILE A 681 11.98 -8.01 -24.03
CA ILE A 681 12.02 -6.64 -23.47
C ILE A 681 13.21 -5.80 -23.97
N PRO A 682 14.45 -6.33 -24.07
CA PRO A 682 15.58 -5.53 -24.55
C PRO A 682 15.54 -5.23 -26.06
N LYS A 683 14.58 -5.77 -26.82
CA LYS A 683 14.52 -5.60 -28.27
C LYS A 683 13.95 -4.21 -28.63
N PRO A 684 14.43 -3.59 -29.73
CA PRO A 684 14.08 -2.22 -30.08
C PRO A 684 12.61 -2.04 -30.49
N TYR A 685 11.91 -3.11 -30.84
CA TYR A 685 10.48 -3.06 -31.17
C TYR A 685 9.57 -3.05 -29.93
N PHE A 686 10.13 -3.21 -28.72
CA PHE A 686 9.36 -3.25 -27.47
C PHE A 686 9.18 -1.81 -26.93
N PRO A 687 7.95 -1.26 -26.91
CA PRO A 687 7.72 0.15 -26.55
C PRO A 687 8.11 0.48 -25.10
N HIS A 688 8.64 1.69 -24.88
CA HIS A 688 9.01 2.16 -23.55
C HIS A 688 7.81 2.21 -22.60
N GLU A 689 6.65 2.67 -23.07
CA GLU A 689 5.42 2.76 -22.25
C GLU A 689 5.00 1.39 -21.70
N THR A 690 4.98 0.35 -22.55
CA THR A 690 4.71 -1.02 -22.12
C THR A 690 5.74 -1.49 -21.09
N LYS A 691 7.04 -1.18 -21.27
CA LYS A 691 8.07 -1.54 -20.27
C LYS A 691 7.82 -0.87 -18.93
N SER A 692 7.52 0.42 -18.90
CA SER A 692 7.28 1.16 -17.65
C SER A 692 6.09 0.59 -16.88
N THR A 693 5.01 0.24 -17.59
CA THR A 693 3.85 -0.39 -16.96
C THR A 693 4.19 -1.80 -16.45
N LEU A 694 4.82 -2.64 -17.26
CA LEU A 694 5.25 -3.96 -16.81
C LEU A 694 6.21 -3.87 -15.62
N GLN A 695 7.15 -2.94 -15.62
CA GLN A 695 8.07 -2.68 -14.52
C GLN A 695 7.31 -2.35 -13.23
N PHE A 696 6.30 -1.49 -13.30
CA PHE A 696 5.47 -1.15 -12.15
C PHE A 696 4.76 -2.38 -11.57
N PHE A 697 4.06 -3.16 -12.41
CA PHE A 697 3.32 -4.33 -11.95
C PHE A 697 4.23 -5.47 -11.46
N PHE A 698 5.30 -5.79 -12.19
CA PHE A 698 6.26 -6.82 -11.76
C PHE A 698 7.08 -6.37 -10.53
N SER A 699 7.23 -5.07 -10.25
CA SER A 699 7.97 -4.61 -9.06
C SER A 699 7.21 -4.78 -7.75
N ARG A 700 5.89 -4.99 -7.81
CA ARG A 700 5.04 -5.21 -6.65
C ARG A 700 5.06 -6.69 -6.24
N PRO A 701 4.78 -7.00 -4.95
CA PRO A 701 4.51 -8.37 -4.53
C PRO A 701 3.30 -8.93 -5.29
N ASN A 702 3.41 -10.14 -5.83
CA ASN A 702 2.35 -10.82 -6.56
C ASN A 702 2.58 -12.36 -6.53
N LEU A 703 1.73 -13.07 -5.78
CA LEU A 703 1.81 -14.53 -5.53
C LEU A 703 2.05 -15.39 -6.80
N PRO A 704 1.33 -15.19 -7.93
CA PRO A 704 1.55 -15.94 -9.17
C PRO A 704 2.99 -15.99 -9.69
N VAL A 705 3.73 -14.87 -9.61
CA VAL A 705 5.07 -14.75 -10.21
C VAL A 705 6.21 -14.75 -9.17
N ASP A 706 5.93 -14.43 -7.91
CA ASP A 706 6.94 -14.24 -6.86
C ASP A 706 7.67 -15.52 -6.46
N LYS A 707 7.00 -16.66 -6.58
CA LYS A 707 7.59 -17.99 -6.32
C LYS A 707 8.71 -18.37 -7.29
N PHE A 708 8.91 -17.63 -8.38
CA PHE A 708 9.89 -17.94 -9.41
C PHE A 708 11.06 -16.96 -9.39
N LYS A 709 12.28 -17.50 -9.27
CA LYS A 709 13.52 -16.71 -9.37
C LYS A 709 13.66 -15.94 -10.68
N GLU A 710 13.04 -16.44 -11.76
CA GLU A 710 13.03 -15.81 -13.08
C GLU A 710 12.34 -14.44 -13.09
N LYS A 711 11.49 -14.13 -12.08
CA LYS A 711 10.94 -12.78 -11.87
C LYS A 711 12.06 -11.74 -11.70
N GLN A 712 13.12 -12.08 -10.96
CA GLN A 712 14.24 -11.16 -10.73
C GLN A 712 15.05 -10.90 -12.00
N GLU A 713 15.17 -11.90 -12.88
CA GLU A 713 15.81 -11.74 -14.19
C GLU A 713 14.96 -10.86 -15.12
N LEU A 714 13.64 -11.05 -15.09
CA LEU A 714 12.68 -10.22 -15.83
C LEU A 714 12.70 -8.76 -15.36
N LEU A 715 12.67 -8.55 -14.05
CA LEU A 715 12.82 -7.22 -13.45
C LEU A 715 14.15 -6.59 -13.84
N ALA A 716 15.27 -7.31 -13.74
CA ALA A 716 16.56 -6.81 -14.17
C ALA A 716 16.57 -6.41 -15.66
N ALA A 717 15.86 -7.13 -16.53
CA ALA A 717 15.70 -6.74 -17.93
C ALA A 717 14.86 -5.46 -18.08
N LEU A 718 13.75 -5.32 -17.34
CA LEU A 718 12.90 -4.12 -17.34
C LEU A 718 13.63 -2.89 -16.82
N PHE A 719 14.46 -3.02 -15.78
CA PHE A 719 15.24 -1.90 -15.20
C PHE A 719 16.47 -1.50 -16.03
N ARG A 720 17.00 -2.39 -16.88
CA ARG A 720 18.20 -2.14 -17.71
C ARG A 720 17.89 -1.58 -19.10
N SER A 721 16.64 -1.65 -19.55
CA SER A 721 16.22 -1.43 -20.94
C SER A 721 15.27 -0.26 -21.08
#